data_AF-A0A1Y1XAV5-F1
#
_entry.id   AF-A0A1Y1XAV5-F1
#
_cell.length_a   1.000
_cell.length_b   1.000
_cell.length_c   1.000
_cell.angle_alpha   90.00
_cell.angle_beta   90.00
_cell.angle_gamma   90.00
#
_symmetry.space_group_name_H-M   'P 1'
#
loop_
_entity.id
_entity.type
_entity.pdbx_description
1 polymer ?
#
loop_
_entity_poly.entity_id
_entity_poly.type
_entity_poly.pdbx_seq_one_letter_code
_entity_poly.pdbx_strand_id
1 'polypeptide(L)'
;MDNEIPTFKISISEDDFTLLKEKINKNDVNKDIFVASKESIDLNLMILNCFNYLKSFPGYDFNKILPELKIDKDGYPRFNTKEVTEGFDINPDHYNENDKDIDLKIMSSNPNFNLLKVLNIVSNLNMDETVYVQPLFLNLLNSFKDIDISKYTTNTITTTNNNNNNNNKRNNNNNADNDNNNNDNDNQEFKTKNGTLTVEINGETKIFDKITLKLGGSISRLGSKPPLNLKIRGKKDLYGRSQFKFRSDDADPSFLRTKLVADIHNRLGVPSVSAGYVTIYINNENMGLYILNDAYKLSWIKSVYEEEDTTSLYKCDNLSQLVPLDSYGCENENEDVEDYTELQEILKLLREAKTVSELEDVFEIDHFLTEMAIDYLLGSWDHTNNLTNEHNFYLYKQPNGKWIYLSFDFSNDFGMVLGNPFGIHPINQTFYEYAKKLDIFDTLIFNDSTRFEGIMKQVMEKVINPATLYSHIDELKQFIKSNLQLEKTSDDKGNYPGRLNKNSQYFYSMEEWEANCEYTPLTSNFLIAYGLKYWVLARYRFVCQYYHMECDPVYMDNNYKYTVNKNVEMTLPDSLSLNNDYTFNNNNNENDDDNDENDKTTLSNCWSELIGYKCCPPNITAVYARDKYGYWGYDFDKKEWCGITTYKEKEKENEEYCWSNEYNYPCCKTCIVYEIDDKGSWGYENNEWCGIPSHCNNNNN
;
A
#
# COMPACT_ATOMS: atom_id res chain seq x y z
N MET A 1 2.95 8.17 29.43
CA MET A 1 1.70 7.80 30.17
C MET A 1 1.71 6.28 30.34
N ASP A 2 2.84 5.70 30.69
CA ASP A 2 3.19 4.41 30.07
C ASP A 2 2.85 3.18 30.92
N ASN A 3 2.30 3.39 32.13
CA ASN A 3 2.00 2.32 33.08
C ASN A 3 0.49 2.17 33.40
N GLU A 4 -0.38 3.04 32.86
CA GLU A 4 -1.82 2.98 33.10
C GLU A 4 -2.59 3.38 31.84
N ILE A 5 -3.65 2.64 31.53
CA ILE A 5 -4.56 2.96 30.42
C ILE A 5 -5.62 3.94 30.95
N PRO A 6 -5.62 5.23 30.54
CA PRO A 6 -6.62 6.18 30.96
C PRO A 6 -8.04 5.77 30.57
N THR A 7 -9.01 6.26 31.32
CA THR A 7 -10.44 6.11 31.00
C THR A 7 -11.03 7.46 30.61
N PHE A 8 -11.63 7.52 29.41
CA PHE A 8 -12.32 8.70 28.90
C PHE A 8 -13.83 8.44 28.95
N LYS A 9 -14.53 9.19 29.80
CA LYS A 9 -16.00 9.15 29.92
C LYS A 9 -16.59 10.35 29.23
N ILE A 10 -17.24 10.09 28.10
CA ILE A 10 -17.90 11.08 27.26
C ILE A 10 -19.40 11.06 27.58
N SER A 11 -19.99 12.25 27.70
CA SER A 11 -21.44 12.39 27.83
C SER A 11 -21.96 13.29 26.71
N ILE A 12 -22.95 12.81 25.97
CA ILE A 12 -23.66 13.49 24.88
C ILE A 12 -25.17 13.27 25.06
N SER A 13 -26.02 13.98 24.29
CA SER A 13 -27.46 13.73 24.34
C SER A 13 -27.80 12.31 23.85
N GLU A 14 -28.91 11.74 24.32
CA GLU A 14 -29.39 10.45 23.81
C GLU A 14 -29.74 10.51 22.32
N ASP A 15 -30.23 11.65 21.83
CA ASP A 15 -30.48 11.89 20.41
C ASP A 15 -29.17 11.86 19.60
N ASP A 16 -28.11 12.51 20.09
CA ASP A 16 -26.80 12.48 19.44
C ASP A 16 -26.20 11.06 19.48
N PHE A 17 -26.36 10.33 20.58
CA PHE A 17 -25.83 8.96 20.65
C PHE A 17 -26.59 8.00 19.74
N THR A 18 -27.92 8.17 19.64
CA THR A 18 -28.76 7.44 18.69
C THR A 18 -28.34 7.76 17.26
N LEU A 19 -28.17 9.04 16.93
CA LEU A 19 -27.68 9.47 15.61
C LEU A 19 -26.30 8.91 15.28
N LEU A 20 -25.37 8.86 16.25
CA LEU A 20 -24.07 8.22 16.07
C LEU A 20 -24.25 6.74 15.69
N LYS A 21 -25.03 5.99 16.47
CA LYS A 21 -25.31 4.56 16.22
C LYS A 21 -26.00 4.35 14.88
N GLU A 22 -26.93 5.21 14.49
CA GLU A 22 -27.59 5.19 13.19
C GLU A 22 -26.61 5.44 12.07
N LYS A 23 -25.75 6.46 12.17
CA LYS A 23 -24.74 6.76 11.13
C LYS A 23 -23.69 5.67 10.97
N ILE A 24 -23.41 4.89 12.03
CA ILE A 24 -22.53 3.72 11.99
C ILE A 24 -23.25 2.48 11.42
N ASN A 25 -24.47 2.22 11.88
CA ASN A 25 -25.30 1.09 11.46
C ASN A 25 -26.23 1.44 10.31
N LYS A 26 -25.96 2.48 9.54
CA LYS A 26 -26.70 2.71 8.29
C LYS A 26 -26.38 1.48 7.44
N ASN A 27 -27.30 0.51 7.53
CA ASN A 27 -27.63 -0.52 6.57
C ASN A 27 -27.97 0.21 5.31
N ASP A 28 -26.95 0.73 4.67
CA ASP A 28 -26.99 0.86 3.26
C ASP A 28 -26.59 -0.52 2.72
N VAL A 29 -27.46 -1.51 2.99
CA VAL A 29 -27.65 -2.63 2.05
C VAL A 29 -28.21 -2.05 0.75
N ASN A 30 -28.80 -0.85 0.82
CA ASN A 30 -28.97 0.10 -0.29
C ASN A 30 -27.99 1.27 -0.20
N LYS A 31 -26.70 1.04 0.12
CA LYS A 31 -25.66 1.98 -0.34
C LYS A 31 -25.90 1.94 -1.83
N ASP A 32 -26.44 3.05 -2.33
CA ASP A 32 -26.81 3.27 -3.72
C ASP A 32 -25.81 2.46 -4.52
N ILE A 33 -26.22 1.45 -5.29
CA ILE A 33 -25.27 0.49 -5.87
C ILE A 33 -24.07 1.24 -6.46
N PHE A 34 -24.33 2.42 -7.02
CA PHE A 34 -23.42 3.51 -7.42
C PHE A 34 -22.32 3.95 -6.43
N VAL A 35 -22.56 4.10 -5.12
CA VAL A 35 -21.53 4.38 -4.10
C VAL A 35 -20.59 3.18 -3.98
N ALA A 36 -21.12 1.96 -3.91
CA ALA A 36 -20.30 0.76 -3.87
C ALA A 36 -19.56 0.54 -5.21
N SER A 37 -20.21 0.79 -6.35
CA SER A 37 -19.60 0.77 -7.68
C SER A 37 -18.49 1.80 -7.79
N LYS A 38 -18.67 3.01 -7.23
CA LYS A 38 -17.64 4.05 -7.21
C LYS A 38 -16.43 3.61 -6.38
N GLU A 39 -16.66 3.11 -5.17
CA GLU A 39 -15.59 2.54 -4.32
C GLU A 39 -14.87 1.38 -5.04
N SER A 40 -15.60 0.53 -5.77
CA SER A 40 -15.03 -0.55 -6.58
C SER A 40 -14.24 -0.03 -7.79
N ILE A 41 -14.71 1.02 -8.46
CA ILE A 41 -14.01 1.67 -9.57
C ILE A 41 -12.69 2.27 -9.07
N ASP A 42 -12.74 3.03 -7.97
CA ASP A 42 -11.57 3.62 -7.33
C ASP A 42 -10.52 2.54 -7.03
N LEU A 43 -10.94 1.42 -6.41
CA LEU A 43 -10.06 0.29 -6.11
C LEU A 43 -9.49 -0.37 -7.37
N ASN A 44 -10.31 -0.62 -8.38
CA ASN A 44 -9.85 -1.27 -9.62
C ASN A 44 -8.85 -0.38 -10.39
N LEU A 45 -9.12 0.93 -10.47
CA LEU A 45 -8.20 1.89 -11.07
C LEU A 45 -6.89 1.99 -10.28
N MET A 46 -6.99 1.98 -8.95
CA MET A 46 -5.82 1.94 -8.05
C MET A 46 -4.95 0.72 -8.37
N ILE A 47 -5.53 -0.48 -8.42
CA ILE A 47 -4.82 -1.72 -8.69
C ILE A 47 -4.17 -1.68 -10.09
N LEU A 48 -4.90 -1.25 -11.12
CA LEU A 48 -4.36 -1.12 -12.48
C LEU A 48 -3.12 -0.20 -12.48
N ASN A 49 -3.18 0.95 -11.82
CA ASN A 49 -2.11 1.95 -11.82
C ASN A 49 -0.83 1.48 -11.08
N CYS A 50 -0.93 0.49 -10.20
CA CYS A 50 0.22 -0.06 -9.47
C CYS A 50 0.96 -1.18 -10.21
N PHE A 51 0.39 -1.71 -11.29
CA PHE A 51 0.88 -2.94 -11.90
C PHE A 51 1.88 -2.68 -13.04
N ASN A 52 2.97 -3.45 -13.07
CA ASN A 52 3.94 -3.36 -14.17
C ASN A 52 3.54 -4.26 -15.34
N TYR A 53 2.99 -3.66 -16.40
CA TYR A 53 2.47 -4.36 -17.56
C TYR A 53 3.56 -4.94 -18.45
N LEU A 54 4.67 -4.22 -18.62
CA LEU A 54 5.78 -4.70 -19.46
C LEU A 54 6.50 -5.90 -18.84
N LYS A 55 6.59 -5.95 -17.51
CA LYS A 55 7.19 -7.07 -16.79
C LYS A 55 6.28 -8.31 -16.82
N SER A 56 4.98 -8.13 -16.60
CA SER A 56 4.08 -9.25 -16.34
C SER A 56 3.42 -9.81 -17.59
N PHE A 57 3.33 -8.99 -18.64
CA PHE A 57 2.82 -9.38 -19.95
C PHE A 57 3.88 -9.06 -21.02
N PRO A 58 5.03 -9.74 -21.01
CA PRO A 58 6.09 -9.49 -21.98
C PRO A 58 5.60 -9.77 -23.41
N GLY A 59 6.03 -8.93 -24.35
CA GLY A 59 5.66 -9.06 -25.77
C GLY A 59 4.40 -8.31 -26.20
N TYR A 60 3.68 -7.66 -25.29
CA TYR A 60 2.53 -6.82 -25.60
C TYR A 60 2.88 -5.32 -25.59
N ASP A 61 2.44 -4.60 -26.62
CA ASP A 61 2.51 -3.13 -26.67
C ASP A 61 1.22 -2.53 -26.13
N PHE A 62 1.18 -2.28 -24.82
CA PHE A 62 -0.01 -1.73 -24.16
C PHE A 62 -0.35 -0.31 -24.60
N ASN A 63 0.60 0.50 -25.05
CA ASN A 63 0.27 1.81 -25.59
C ASN A 63 -0.47 1.73 -26.93
N LYS A 64 -0.40 0.58 -27.63
CA LYS A 64 -1.20 0.27 -28.81
C LYS A 64 -2.51 -0.45 -28.46
N ILE A 65 -2.49 -1.39 -27.52
CA ILE A 65 -3.65 -2.23 -27.17
C ILE A 65 -4.64 -1.46 -26.27
N LEU A 66 -4.11 -0.73 -25.29
CA LEU A 66 -4.82 0.03 -24.25
C LEU A 66 -4.19 1.43 -24.08
N PRO A 67 -4.26 2.30 -25.10
CA PRO A 67 -3.68 3.65 -25.03
C PRO A 67 -4.18 4.47 -23.84
N GLU A 68 -5.38 4.17 -23.32
CA GLU A 68 -5.96 4.78 -22.13
C GLU A 68 -5.11 4.61 -20.86
N LEU A 69 -4.30 3.54 -20.75
CA LEU A 69 -3.42 3.32 -19.60
C LEU A 69 -2.18 4.22 -19.62
N LYS A 70 -1.75 4.71 -20.79
CA LYS A 70 -0.55 5.55 -20.94
C LYS A 70 0.67 4.92 -20.25
N ILE A 71 1.01 3.69 -20.64
CA ILE A 71 2.13 2.95 -20.03
C ILE A 71 3.44 3.69 -20.30
N ASP A 72 4.18 4.02 -19.25
CA ASP A 72 5.48 4.66 -19.37
C ASP A 72 6.60 3.68 -19.76
N LYS A 73 7.81 4.21 -19.92
CA LYS A 73 9.01 3.43 -20.27
C LYS A 73 9.38 2.37 -19.23
N ASP A 74 8.94 2.53 -17.99
CA ASP A 74 9.25 1.65 -16.87
C ASP A 74 8.16 0.59 -16.67
N GLY A 75 7.08 0.68 -17.46
CA GLY A 75 6.03 -0.32 -17.58
C GLY A 75 4.78 -0.07 -16.75
N TYR A 76 4.63 1.12 -16.18
CA TYR A 76 3.49 1.49 -15.33
C TYR A 76 2.51 2.42 -16.05
N PRO A 77 1.20 2.32 -15.77
CA PRO A 77 0.23 3.29 -16.27
C PRO A 77 0.47 4.70 -15.71
N ARG A 78 0.08 5.71 -16.51
CA ARG A 78 0.17 7.14 -16.16
C ARG A 78 -1.14 7.86 -16.48
N PHE A 79 -2.17 7.53 -15.71
CA PHE A 79 -3.46 8.23 -15.74
C PHE A 79 -3.82 8.75 -14.35
N ASN A 80 -4.60 9.83 -14.30
CA ASN A 80 -5.09 10.40 -13.04
C ASN A 80 -6.35 9.63 -12.62
N THR A 81 -6.25 8.84 -11.55
CA THR A 81 -7.35 8.00 -11.06
C THR A 81 -8.58 8.82 -10.66
N LYS A 82 -8.40 10.02 -10.08
CA LYS A 82 -9.49 10.91 -9.68
C LYS A 82 -10.24 11.45 -10.88
N GLU A 83 -9.52 12.00 -11.87
CA GLU A 83 -10.10 12.49 -13.13
C GLU A 83 -10.86 11.38 -13.87
N VAL A 84 -10.26 10.19 -13.92
CA VAL A 84 -10.90 9.02 -14.54
C VAL A 84 -12.15 8.59 -13.76
N THR A 85 -12.11 8.58 -12.44
CA THR A 85 -13.26 8.23 -11.59
C THR A 85 -14.41 9.22 -11.75
N GLU A 86 -14.13 10.52 -11.83
CA GLU A 86 -15.14 11.57 -12.04
C GLU A 86 -15.83 11.46 -13.40
N GLY A 87 -15.23 10.76 -14.37
CA GLY A 87 -15.81 10.53 -15.69
C GLY A 87 -16.83 9.37 -15.77
N PHE A 88 -17.00 8.57 -14.72
CA PHE A 88 -18.01 7.51 -14.70
C PHE A 88 -19.40 8.04 -14.32
N ASP A 89 -20.43 7.50 -14.97
CA ASP A 89 -21.82 7.83 -14.68
C ASP A 89 -22.30 7.06 -13.45
N ILE A 90 -22.33 7.77 -12.33
CA ILE A 90 -22.79 7.26 -11.03
C ILE A 90 -24.18 7.82 -10.66
N ASN A 91 -24.92 8.39 -11.62
CA ASN A 91 -26.25 8.94 -11.36
C ASN A 91 -27.31 7.82 -11.35
N PRO A 92 -27.99 7.56 -10.22
CA PRO A 92 -28.99 6.50 -10.13
C PRO A 92 -30.10 6.59 -11.17
N ASP A 93 -30.52 7.80 -11.54
CA ASP A 93 -31.61 8.06 -12.49
C ASP A 93 -31.34 7.52 -13.90
N HIS A 94 -30.08 7.23 -14.24
CA HIS A 94 -29.69 6.71 -15.55
C HIS A 94 -29.77 5.18 -15.64
N TYR A 95 -30.00 4.48 -14.53
CA TYR A 95 -29.94 3.03 -14.44
C TYR A 95 -31.21 2.45 -13.83
N ASN A 96 -31.49 1.17 -14.15
CA ASN A 96 -32.54 0.42 -13.48
C ASN A 96 -31.91 -0.32 -12.29
N GLU A 97 -32.32 0.03 -11.06
CA GLU A 97 -31.82 -0.59 -9.82
C GLU A 97 -32.00 -2.12 -9.77
N ASN A 98 -32.94 -2.68 -10.55
CA ASN A 98 -33.16 -4.12 -10.61
C ASN A 98 -32.26 -4.85 -11.63
N ASP A 99 -31.39 -4.12 -12.32
CA ASP A 99 -30.46 -4.69 -13.28
C ASP A 99 -29.30 -5.39 -12.57
N LYS A 100 -29.11 -6.68 -12.88
CA LYS A 100 -28.09 -7.51 -12.24
C LYS A 100 -26.68 -7.16 -12.69
N ASP A 101 -26.54 -6.50 -13.84
CA ASP A 101 -25.25 -6.15 -14.44
C ASP A 101 -24.94 -4.65 -14.31
N ILE A 102 -25.60 -3.96 -13.37
CA ILE A 102 -25.47 -2.51 -13.18
C ILE A 102 -24.02 -2.07 -12.94
N ASP A 103 -23.24 -2.82 -12.16
CA ASP A 103 -21.82 -2.53 -11.90
C ASP A 103 -20.99 -2.54 -13.20
N LEU A 104 -21.24 -3.53 -14.07
CA LEU A 104 -20.55 -3.64 -15.37
C LEU A 104 -20.92 -2.47 -16.30
N LYS A 105 -22.19 -2.04 -16.26
CA LYS A 105 -22.64 -0.87 -17.01
C LYS A 105 -21.97 0.41 -16.52
N ILE A 106 -21.91 0.61 -15.21
CA ILE A 106 -21.22 1.75 -14.61
C ILE A 106 -19.74 1.71 -15.00
N MET A 107 -19.03 0.59 -14.88
CA MET A 107 -17.61 0.43 -15.28
C MET A 107 -17.34 0.64 -16.78
N SER A 108 -18.39 0.63 -17.62
CA SER A 108 -18.28 0.90 -19.06
C SER A 108 -18.67 2.33 -19.46
N SER A 109 -19.15 3.14 -18.51
CA SER A 109 -19.83 4.42 -18.79
C SER A 109 -18.89 5.59 -19.11
N ASN A 110 -17.65 5.56 -18.64
CA ASN A 110 -16.71 6.64 -18.91
C ASN A 110 -16.20 6.57 -20.37
N PRO A 111 -16.51 7.58 -21.21
CA PRO A 111 -16.17 7.55 -22.64
C PRO A 111 -14.66 7.69 -22.90
N ASN A 112 -13.90 8.25 -21.97
CA ASN A 112 -12.46 8.44 -22.08
C ASN A 112 -11.66 7.28 -21.46
N PHE A 113 -12.30 6.44 -20.65
CA PHE A 113 -11.66 5.30 -19.97
C PHE A 113 -12.69 4.19 -19.68
N ASN A 114 -12.82 3.22 -20.58
CA ASN A 114 -13.74 2.10 -20.38
C ASN A 114 -13.06 1.03 -19.50
N LEU A 115 -13.27 1.10 -18.18
CA LEU A 115 -12.64 0.22 -17.20
C LEU A 115 -13.00 -1.25 -17.43
N LEU A 116 -14.27 -1.55 -17.75
CA LEU A 116 -14.70 -2.92 -18.05
C LEU A 116 -13.91 -3.52 -19.22
N LYS A 117 -13.74 -2.76 -20.31
CA LYS A 117 -12.96 -3.17 -21.49
C LYS A 117 -11.49 -3.37 -21.12
N VAL A 118 -10.89 -2.44 -20.36
CA VAL A 118 -9.50 -2.54 -19.92
C VAL A 118 -9.27 -3.83 -19.12
N LEU A 119 -10.06 -4.05 -18.07
CA LEU A 119 -9.93 -5.23 -17.20
C LEU A 119 -10.13 -6.54 -17.97
N ASN A 120 -11.15 -6.59 -18.83
CA ASN A 120 -11.42 -7.75 -19.66
C ASN A 120 -10.26 -8.03 -20.63
N ILE A 121 -9.72 -7.02 -21.33
CA ILE A 121 -8.58 -7.23 -22.23
C ILE A 121 -7.39 -7.79 -21.45
N VAL A 122 -6.99 -7.13 -20.37
CA VAL A 122 -5.82 -7.56 -19.56
C VAL A 122 -6.02 -8.97 -19.01
N SER A 123 -7.22 -9.32 -18.56
CA SER A 123 -7.52 -10.65 -18.01
C SER A 123 -7.44 -11.81 -19.02
N ASN A 124 -7.50 -11.50 -20.31
CA ASN A 124 -7.42 -12.48 -21.40
C ASN A 124 -6.05 -12.49 -22.09
N LEU A 125 -5.09 -11.68 -21.63
CA LEU A 125 -3.71 -11.74 -22.11
C LEU A 125 -2.95 -12.89 -21.44
N ASN A 126 -1.99 -13.46 -22.17
CA ASN A 126 -1.09 -14.46 -21.60
C ASN A 126 -0.07 -13.76 -20.70
N MET A 127 -0.11 -14.11 -19.43
CA MET A 127 0.78 -13.58 -18.41
C MET A 127 2.04 -14.45 -18.32
N ASP A 128 3.18 -13.84 -18.00
CA ASP A 128 4.39 -14.60 -17.67
C ASP A 128 4.23 -15.27 -16.30
N GLU A 129 4.06 -16.60 -16.30
CA GLU A 129 3.89 -17.41 -15.09
C GLU A 129 5.11 -17.39 -14.15
N THR A 130 6.27 -16.96 -14.64
CA THR A 130 7.47 -16.81 -13.81
C THR A 130 7.49 -15.50 -13.02
N VAL A 131 6.61 -14.56 -13.37
CA VAL A 131 6.44 -13.29 -12.66
C VAL A 131 5.35 -13.46 -11.62
N TYR A 132 5.72 -13.32 -10.35
CA TYR A 132 4.73 -13.30 -9.28
C TYR A 132 3.84 -12.06 -9.43
N VAL A 133 2.54 -12.33 -9.55
CA VAL A 133 1.50 -11.32 -9.66
C VAL A 133 0.62 -11.36 -8.40
N GLN A 134 0.27 -10.18 -7.89
CA GLN A 134 -0.52 -10.05 -6.66
C GLN A 134 -1.80 -10.89 -6.74
N PRO A 135 -2.15 -11.68 -5.70
CA PRO A 135 -3.41 -12.42 -5.65
C PRO A 135 -4.61 -11.50 -5.84
N LEU A 136 -4.54 -10.25 -5.37
CA LEU A 136 -5.58 -9.26 -5.60
C LEU A 136 -5.73 -8.91 -7.08
N PHE A 137 -4.62 -8.68 -7.80
CA PHE A 137 -4.68 -8.47 -9.25
C PHE A 137 -5.12 -9.72 -9.99
N LEU A 138 -4.68 -10.91 -9.59
CA LEU A 138 -5.17 -12.18 -10.16
C LEU A 138 -6.66 -12.38 -9.90
N ASN A 139 -7.15 -12.09 -8.70
CA ASN A 139 -8.56 -12.15 -8.35
C ASN A 139 -9.36 -11.13 -9.17
N LEU A 140 -8.81 -9.93 -9.35
CA LEU A 140 -9.37 -8.91 -10.23
C LEU A 140 -9.46 -9.46 -11.65
N LEU A 141 -8.35 -9.86 -12.27
CA LEU A 141 -8.34 -10.41 -13.62
C LEU A 141 -9.29 -11.61 -13.77
N ASN A 142 -9.27 -12.55 -12.83
CA ASN A 142 -10.16 -13.71 -12.84
C ASN A 142 -11.64 -13.31 -12.78
N SER A 143 -11.99 -12.24 -12.08
CA SER A 143 -13.36 -11.71 -12.03
C SER A 143 -13.83 -11.12 -13.36
N PHE A 144 -12.89 -10.67 -14.21
CA PHE A 144 -13.19 -10.03 -15.51
C PHE A 144 -12.86 -10.90 -16.73
N LYS A 145 -12.28 -12.08 -16.52
CA LYS A 145 -11.94 -13.05 -17.56
C LYS A 145 -13.20 -13.58 -18.24
N ASP A 146 -13.14 -13.72 -19.56
CA ASP A 146 -14.24 -14.23 -20.39
C ASP A 146 -15.59 -13.49 -20.28
N ILE A 147 -15.63 -12.27 -19.69
CA ILE A 147 -16.83 -11.45 -19.72
C ILE A 147 -17.15 -11.02 -21.16
N ASP A 148 -18.39 -11.24 -21.59
CA ASP A 148 -18.90 -10.74 -22.87
C ASP A 148 -19.17 -9.22 -22.79
N ILE A 149 -18.13 -8.43 -23.06
CA ILE A 149 -18.20 -6.97 -23.04
C ILE A 149 -19.05 -6.38 -24.17
N SER A 150 -19.39 -7.18 -25.20
CA SER A 150 -20.15 -6.70 -26.37
C SER A 150 -21.53 -6.15 -25.99
N LYS A 151 -22.11 -6.69 -24.90
CA LYS A 151 -23.38 -6.27 -24.29
C LYS A 151 -23.38 -4.85 -23.74
N TYR A 152 -22.20 -4.31 -23.46
CA TYR A 152 -22.01 -3.02 -22.81
C TYR A 152 -21.34 -2.00 -23.74
N THR A 153 -20.82 -2.44 -24.90
CA THR A 153 -20.11 -1.58 -25.87
C THR A 153 -20.99 -0.95 -26.96
N THR A 154 -22.32 -1.10 -26.91
CA THR A 154 -23.19 -0.55 -27.96
C THR A 154 -23.72 0.84 -27.62
N ASN A 155 -23.13 1.84 -28.28
CA ASN A 155 -23.81 3.10 -28.61
C ASN A 155 -25.08 2.78 -29.43
N THR A 156 -26.22 2.67 -28.75
CA THR A 156 -27.52 3.01 -29.33
C THR A 156 -28.45 3.37 -28.19
N ILE A 157 -28.46 4.65 -27.82
CA ILE A 157 -29.68 5.28 -27.31
C ILE A 157 -30.69 5.20 -28.46
N THR A 158 -31.41 4.08 -28.57
CA THR A 158 -32.70 4.08 -29.23
C THR A 158 -33.62 4.83 -28.29
N THR A 159 -33.76 6.14 -28.56
CA THR A 159 -34.94 6.91 -28.17
C THR A 159 -36.15 6.10 -28.60
N THR A 160 -36.71 5.35 -27.66
CA THR A 160 -38.02 4.75 -27.84
C THR A 160 -38.99 5.92 -27.69
N ASN A 161 -39.28 6.56 -28.83
CA ASN A 161 -40.36 7.52 -28.98
C ASN A 161 -41.67 6.81 -28.64
N ASN A 162 -42.01 6.74 -27.35
CA ASN A 162 -43.39 6.63 -26.93
C ASN A 162 -43.95 8.04 -26.83
N ASN A 163 -44.47 8.48 -27.98
CA ASN A 163 -45.48 9.51 -28.05
C ASN A 163 -46.63 9.13 -27.10
N ASN A 164 -46.67 9.76 -25.94
CA ASN A 164 -47.92 10.10 -25.28
C ASN A 164 -47.91 11.59 -24.99
N ASN A 165 -48.63 12.31 -25.85
CA ASN A 165 -49.04 13.68 -25.66
C ASN A 165 -49.61 13.87 -24.25
N ASN A 166 -49.05 14.80 -23.50
CA ASN A 166 -49.87 15.84 -22.89
C ASN A 166 -49.05 17.12 -22.72
N ASN A 167 -49.39 18.09 -23.57
CA ASN A 167 -49.05 19.48 -23.43
C ASN A 167 -49.45 19.99 -22.04
N ASN A 168 -48.52 20.63 -21.33
CA ASN A 168 -48.81 21.92 -20.70
C ASN A 168 -47.52 22.72 -20.50
N LYS A 169 -47.38 23.75 -21.34
CA LYS A 169 -46.50 24.90 -21.15
C LYS A 169 -46.77 25.59 -19.82
N ARG A 170 -45.71 25.99 -19.10
CA ARG A 170 -45.59 27.22 -18.29
C ARG A 170 -44.08 27.43 -18.02
N ASN A 171 -43.41 28.21 -18.86
CA ASN A 171 -43.06 29.63 -18.67
C ASN A 171 -42.06 29.89 -17.53
N ASN A 172 -40.87 30.33 -17.94
CA ASN A 172 -39.89 31.07 -17.15
C ASN A 172 -40.50 32.34 -16.52
N ASN A 173 -40.13 32.65 -15.28
CA ASN A 173 -39.50 33.93 -14.89
C ASN A 173 -39.22 34.03 -13.38
N ASN A 174 -37.98 34.40 -13.07
CA ASN A 174 -37.40 35.10 -11.91
C ASN A 174 -38.32 35.55 -10.77
N ASN A 175 -37.91 35.28 -9.51
CA ASN A 175 -37.48 36.31 -8.54
C ASN A 175 -37.05 35.72 -7.19
N ALA A 176 -36.20 36.49 -6.52
CA ALA A 176 -35.57 36.25 -5.23
C ALA A 176 -36.53 36.21 -4.02
N ASP A 177 -35.97 35.72 -2.92
CA ASP A 177 -36.39 35.77 -1.51
C ASP A 177 -37.59 34.91 -1.08
N ASN A 178 -37.28 33.78 -0.41
CA ASN A 178 -37.67 33.60 0.99
C ASN A 178 -37.07 32.32 1.60
N ASP A 179 -36.66 32.48 2.85
CA ASP A 179 -36.27 31.47 3.83
C ASP A 179 -37.19 30.24 3.89
N ASN A 180 -36.58 29.16 4.40
CA ASN A 180 -37.13 27.86 4.76
C ASN A 180 -37.29 26.86 3.61
N ASN A 181 -36.25 26.05 3.40
CA ASN A 181 -36.45 24.64 3.08
C ASN A 181 -35.43 23.79 3.85
N ASN A 182 -35.92 23.22 4.96
CA ASN A 182 -35.41 22.00 5.57
C ASN A 182 -35.44 20.88 4.53
N ASN A 183 -34.34 20.65 3.79
CA ASN A 183 -34.11 19.43 3.02
C ASN A 183 -32.62 19.16 2.72
N ASP A 184 -31.72 19.51 3.65
CA ASP A 184 -30.27 19.18 3.57
C ASP A 184 -29.87 18.00 4.50
N ASN A 185 -30.84 17.24 5.03
CA ASN A 185 -30.61 16.42 6.22
C ASN A 185 -30.07 14.99 6.02
N ASP A 186 -29.76 14.51 4.80
CA ASP A 186 -29.29 13.12 4.64
C ASP A 186 -27.77 12.91 4.52
N ASN A 187 -26.98 13.95 4.21
CA ASN A 187 -25.53 13.82 3.95
C ASN A 187 -24.59 14.34 5.05
N GLN A 188 -25.08 14.82 6.20
CA GLN A 188 -24.16 15.23 7.27
C GLN A 188 -23.55 14.03 8.01
N GLU A 189 -22.22 13.97 8.05
CA GLU A 189 -21.45 13.10 8.95
C GLU A 189 -21.80 13.38 10.42
N PHE A 190 -21.74 12.38 11.30
CA PHE A 190 -22.00 12.59 12.72
C PHE A 190 -20.97 13.55 13.34
N LYS A 191 -21.44 14.65 13.90
CA LYS A 191 -20.66 15.62 14.67
C LYS A 191 -21.56 16.31 15.69
N THR A 192 -21.19 16.23 16.97
CA THR A 192 -21.84 16.98 18.05
C THR A 192 -20.86 17.89 18.77
N LYS A 193 -21.34 19.08 19.13
CA LYS A 193 -20.68 20.02 20.04
C LYS A 193 -21.28 19.94 21.45
N ASN A 194 -22.35 19.16 21.65
CA ASN A 194 -23.09 19.10 22.91
C ASN A 194 -22.60 17.90 23.72
N GLY A 195 -21.38 18.02 24.26
CA GLY A 195 -20.86 16.98 25.14
C GLY A 195 -19.84 17.46 26.15
N THR A 196 -19.63 16.63 27.16
CA THR A 196 -18.63 16.77 28.21
C THR A 196 -17.67 15.58 28.19
N LEU A 197 -16.47 15.78 28.72
CA LEU A 197 -15.46 14.74 28.88
C LEU A 197 -14.96 14.72 30.32
N THR A 198 -14.93 13.53 30.92
CA THR A 198 -14.18 13.25 32.15
C THR A 198 -13.04 12.30 31.82
N VAL A 199 -11.82 12.64 32.20
CA VAL A 199 -10.62 11.82 32.03
C VAL A 199 -10.15 11.36 33.39
N GLU A 200 -10.00 10.05 33.54
CA GLU A 200 -9.45 9.39 34.72
C GLU A 200 -8.09 8.77 34.35
N ILE A 201 -7.03 9.19 35.04
CA ILE A 201 -5.66 8.71 34.81
C ILE A 201 -4.81 8.92 36.07
N ASN A 202 -4.03 7.93 36.49
CA ASN A 202 -3.14 8.02 37.66
C ASN A 202 -3.86 8.42 38.96
N GLY A 203 -5.13 8.02 39.11
CA GLY A 203 -5.98 8.44 40.23
C GLY A 203 -6.42 9.91 40.21
N GLU A 204 -6.09 10.68 39.17
CA GLU A 204 -6.57 12.04 38.95
C GLU A 204 -7.82 12.04 38.06
N THR A 205 -8.70 13.01 38.29
CA THR A 205 -9.89 13.25 37.46
C THR A 205 -9.83 14.65 36.87
N LYS A 206 -9.92 14.76 35.53
CA LYS A 206 -10.01 16.03 34.81
C LYS A 206 -11.33 16.14 34.07
N ILE A 207 -11.99 17.28 34.17
CA ILE A 207 -13.33 17.50 33.62
C ILE A 207 -13.32 18.65 32.61
N PHE A 208 -13.97 18.43 31.47
CA PHE A 208 -14.11 19.38 30.39
C PHE A 208 -15.57 19.52 29.98
N ASP A 209 -16.12 20.72 30.16
CA ASP A 209 -17.56 21.01 29.97
C ASP A 209 -17.97 21.18 28.51
N LYS A 210 -16.99 21.31 27.61
CA LYS A 210 -17.22 21.57 26.18
C LYS A 210 -16.27 20.75 25.35
N ILE A 211 -16.78 19.72 24.69
CA ILE A 211 -16.08 19.00 23.64
C ILE A 211 -16.78 19.14 22.29
N THR A 212 -16.10 18.72 21.23
CA THR A 212 -16.71 18.26 19.98
C THR A 212 -16.38 16.78 19.84
N LEU A 213 -17.37 15.96 19.56
CA LEU A 213 -17.18 14.56 19.17
C LEU A 213 -17.65 14.41 17.72
N LYS A 214 -16.86 13.74 16.88
CA LYS A 214 -17.26 13.40 15.51
C LYS A 214 -16.79 12.00 15.14
N LEU A 215 -17.43 11.40 14.14
CA LEU A 215 -16.93 10.16 13.54
C LEU A 215 -15.55 10.42 12.91
N GLY A 216 -14.65 9.45 13.03
CA GLY A 216 -13.32 9.49 12.43
C GLY A 216 -13.21 8.64 11.18
N GLY A 217 -12.03 8.66 10.56
CA GLY A 217 -11.69 7.78 9.44
C GLY A 217 -12.54 7.98 8.17
N SER A 218 -12.26 7.11 7.19
CA SER A 218 -13.04 6.96 5.96
C SER A 218 -13.36 5.46 5.79
N ILE A 219 -12.47 4.67 5.19
CA ILE A 219 -12.60 3.22 5.04
C ILE A 219 -12.69 2.50 6.38
N SER A 220 -11.96 2.97 7.40
CA SER A 220 -11.99 2.40 8.75
C SER A 220 -13.35 2.47 9.45
N ARG A 221 -14.32 3.23 8.93
CA ARG A 221 -15.72 3.21 9.39
C ARG A 221 -16.44 1.91 9.07
N LEU A 222 -15.94 1.15 8.08
CA LEU A 222 -16.44 -0.20 7.76
C LEU A 222 -16.01 -1.25 8.79
N GLY A 223 -15.09 -0.87 9.69
CA GLY A 223 -14.73 -1.64 10.89
C GLY A 223 -15.93 -1.93 11.79
N SER A 224 -15.81 -2.96 12.61
CA SER A 224 -16.77 -3.31 13.66
C SER A 224 -16.92 -2.19 14.70
N LYS A 225 -15.83 -1.47 14.93
CA LYS A 225 -15.69 -0.44 15.93
C LYS A 225 -15.38 0.91 15.25
N PRO A 226 -16.21 1.94 15.48
CA PRO A 226 -16.04 3.21 14.80
C PRO A 226 -14.82 3.96 15.36
N PRO A 227 -13.93 4.47 14.51
CA PRO A 227 -12.95 5.47 14.94
C PRO A 227 -13.68 6.78 15.29
N LEU A 228 -13.16 7.50 16.28
CA LEU A 228 -13.78 8.74 16.79
C LEU A 228 -12.73 9.85 16.89
N ASN A 229 -13.14 11.09 16.68
CA ASN A 229 -12.29 12.26 16.89
C ASN A 229 -12.90 13.14 17.97
N LEU A 230 -12.08 13.57 18.93
CA LEU A 230 -12.50 14.44 20.02
C LEU A 230 -11.67 15.72 20.05
N LYS A 231 -12.35 16.86 20.17
CA LYS A 231 -11.74 18.18 20.39
C LYS A 231 -12.23 18.79 21.69
N ILE A 232 -11.33 19.07 22.61
CA ILE A 232 -11.60 19.89 23.80
C ILE A 232 -11.76 21.35 23.33
N ARG A 233 -12.85 22.01 23.75
CA ARG A 233 -13.17 23.39 23.37
C ARG A 233 -12.99 24.36 24.54
N GLY A 234 -13.01 25.66 24.21
CA GLY A 234 -12.93 26.72 25.21
C GLY A 234 -11.51 27.05 25.66
N LYS A 235 -10.52 26.88 24.77
CA LYS A 235 -9.09 27.12 25.04
C LYS A 235 -8.56 26.32 26.25
N LYS A 236 -9.12 25.13 26.47
CA LYS A 236 -8.62 24.13 27.42
C LYS A 236 -7.91 23.02 26.64
N ASP A 237 -7.00 22.35 27.30
CA ASP A 237 -6.27 21.19 26.78
C ASP A 237 -6.11 20.13 27.88
N LEU A 238 -5.75 18.93 27.45
CA LEU A 238 -5.32 17.84 28.30
C LEU A 238 -3.84 17.60 27.99
N TYR A 239 -2.96 18.00 28.93
CA TYR A 239 -1.51 17.87 28.81
C TYR A 239 -0.94 18.52 27.53
N GLY A 240 -1.41 19.72 27.17
CA GLY A 240 -0.96 20.46 25.99
C GLY A 240 -1.60 20.02 24.67
N ARG A 241 -2.54 19.06 24.70
CA ARG A 241 -3.28 18.58 23.52
C ARG A 241 -4.76 18.91 23.63
N SER A 242 -5.33 19.46 22.57
CA SER A 242 -6.77 19.79 22.49
C SER A 242 -7.55 18.89 21.55
N GLN A 243 -6.87 18.10 20.71
CA GLN A 243 -7.48 17.23 19.71
C GLN A 243 -6.86 15.83 19.82
N PHE A 244 -7.72 14.81 19.77
CA PHE A 244 -7.36 13.42 19.92
C PHE A 244 -8.06 12.59 18.85
N LYS A 245 -7.34 11.64 18.26
CA LYS A 245 -7.92 10.60 17.43
C LYS A 245 -8.02 9.32 18.26
N PHE A 246 -9.20 8.74 18.33
CA PHE A 246 -9.43 7.42 18.90
C PHE A 246 -9.52 6.43 17.76
N ARG A 247 -8.44 5.69 17.54
CA ARG A 247 -8.33 4.72 16.45
C ARG A 247 -8.79 3.35 16.92
N SER A 248 -9.63 2.72 16.12
CA SER A 248 -10.04 1.32 16.34
C SER A 248 -9.05 0.33 15.75
N ASP A 249 -8.27 0.74 14.74
CA ASP A 249 -7.29 -0.09 14.00
C ASP A 249 -7.79 -1.52 13.75
N ASP A 250 -9.08 -1.66 13.41
CA ASP A 250 -9.78 -2.95 13.27
C ASP A 250 -9.16 -3.88 12.20
N ALA A 251 -8.35 -3.32 11.30
CA ALA A 251 -7.59 -4.09 10.33
C ALA A 251 -6.33 -4.72 10.93
N ASP A 252 -5.72 -4.15 11.96
CA ASP A 252 -4.50 -4.68 12.59
C ASP A 252 -4.84 -5.86 13.53
N PRO A 253 -4.48 -7.12 13.20
CA PRO A 253 -4.79 -8.24 14.07
C PRO A 253 -4.02 -8.21 15.40
N SER A 254 -2.90 -7.49 15.46
CA SER A 254 -2.09 -7.34 16.67
C SER A 254 -2.56 -6.19 17.56
N PHE A 255 -3.23 -5.18 16.99
CA PHE A 255 -3.57 -3.93 17.67
C PHE A 255 -2.37 -3.21 18.34
N LEU A 256 -1.15 -3.47 17.83
CA LEU A 256 0.11 -2.94 18.36
C LEU A 256 0.85 -2.06 17.34
N ARG A 257 0.57 -2.16 16.03
CA ARG A 257 1.40 -1.57 14.97
C ARG A 257 1.55 -0.06 15.12
N THR A 258 0.42 0.65 15.23
CA THR A 258 0.44 2.11 15.43
C THR A 258 1.22 2.53 16.67
N LYS A 259 1.09 1.77 17.78
CA LYS A 259 1.83 2.06 19.01
C LYS A 259 3.32 1.81 18.87
N LEU A 260 3.71 0.68 18.27
CA LEU A 260 5.10 0.31 18.05
C LEU A 260 5.81 1.33 17.16
N VAL A 261 5.17 1.78 16.09
CA VAL A 261 5.75 2.76 15.16
C VAL A 261 5.92 4.11 15.87
N ALA A 262 4.93 4.57 16.63
CA ALA A 262 5.08 5.80 17.43
C ALA A 262 6.22 5.68 18.46
N ASP A 263 6.38 4.53 19.11
CA ASP A 263 7.46 4.30 20.07
C ASP A 263 8.85 4.23 19.43
N ILE A 264 8.93 3.72 18.20
CA ILE A 264 10.15 3.76 17.40
C ILE A 264 10.59 5.21 17.18
N HIS A 265 9.68 6.10 16.75
CA HIS A 265 9.98 7.51 16.57
C HIS A 265 10.44 8.16 17.89
N ASN A 266 9.70 7.90 18.98
CA ASN A 266 10.05 8.40 20.32
C ASN A 266 11.44 7.95 20.77
N ARG A 267 11.79 6.67 20.55
CA ARG A 267 13.09 6.09 20.91
C ARG A 267 14.23 6.63 20.07
N LEU A 268 13.97 6.99 18.81
CA LEU A 268 14.95 7.63 17.94
C LEU A 268 15.09 9.14 18.19
N GLY A 269 14.17 9.74 18.95
CA GLY A 269 14.12 11.20 19.16
C GLY A 269 13.64 11.95 17.92
N VAL A 270 12.88 11.28 17.04
CA VAL A 270 12.35 11.81 15.79
C VAL A 270 10.98 12.43 16.08
N PRO A 271 10.73 13.71 15.73
CA PRO A 271 9.42 14.32 15.91
C PRO A 271 8.35 13.56 15.12
N SER A 272 7.37 12.97 15.82
CA SER A 272 6.25 12.28 15.18
C SER A 272 5.00 12.33 16.08
N VAL A 273 3.86 11.83 15.58
CA VAL A 273 2.68 11.59 16.41
C VAL A 273 2.97 10.52 17.46
N SER A 274 2.52 10.77 18.69
CA SER A 274 2.54 9.78 19.76
C SER A 274 1.25 8.95 19.77
N ALA A 275 1.37 7.71 20.22
CA ALA A 275 0.25 6.80 20.44
C ALA A 275 0.27 6.28 21.88
N GLY A 276 -0.92 6.08 22.44
CA GLY A 276 -1.17 5.38 23.70
C GLY A 276 -2.46 4.57 23.60
N TYR A 277 -2.87 3.94 24.70
CA TYR A 277 -4.14 3.24 24.77
C TYR A 277 -5.13 4.01 25.65
N VAL A 278 -6.42 3.89 25.37
CA VAL A 278 -7.48 4.53 26.17
C VAL A 278 -8.73 3.64 26.21
N THR A 279 -9.36 3.53 27.37
CA THR A 279 -10.70 2.92 27.46
C THR A 279 -11.75 4.02 27.35
N ILE A 280 -12.72 3.85 26.46
CA ILE A 280 -13.74 4.87 26.21
C ILE A 280 -15.11 4.41 26.74
N TYR A 281 -15.84 5.35 27.33
CA TYR A 281 -17.26 5.22 27.63
C TYR A 281 -18.04 6.37 27.00
N ILE A 282 -19.18 6.09 26.37
CA ILE A 282 -20.12 7.11 25.89
C ILE A 282 -21.46 6.87 26.60
N ASN A 283 -21.96 7.85 27.35
CA ASN A 283 -23.18 7.72 28.16
C ASN A 283 -23.18 6.48 29.07
N ASN A 284 -22.03 6.17 29.68
CA ASN A 284 -21.75 4.97 30.49
C ASN A 284 -21.75 3.63 29.72
N GLU A 285 -21.95 3.63 28.41
CA GLU A 285 -21.76 2.45 27.57
C GLU A 285 -20.27 2.23 27.30
N ASN A 286 -19.77 1.01 27.55
CA ASN A 286 -18.38 0.67 27.33
C ASN A 286 -18.08 0.54 25.83
N MET A 287 -17.25 1.44 25.32
CA MET A 287 -16.80 1.45 23.94
C MET A 287 -15.53 0.60 23.73
N GLY A 288 -14.95 0.04 24.79
CA GLY A 288 -13.75 -0.79 24.74
C GLY A 288 -12.46 -0.01 24.62
N LEU A 289 -11.40 -0.70 24.22
CA LEU A 289 -10.04 -0.18 24.12
C LEU A 289 -9.80 0.49 22.76
N TYR A 290 -9.24 1.68 22.76
CA TYR A 290 -8.86 2.42 21.55
C TYR A 290 -7.37 2.76 21.62
N ILE A 291 -6.76 2.98 20.45
CA ILE A 291 -5.48 3.67 20.37
C ILE A 291 -5.76 5.17 20.42
N LEU A 292 -5.26 5.83 21.48
CA LEU A 292 -5.23 7.28 21.62
C LEU A 292 -4.05 7.81 20.82
N ASN A 293 -4.35 8.42 19.67
CA ASN A 293 -3.32 8.93 18.78
C ASN A 293 -3.34 10.45 18.75
N ASP A 294 -2.14 11.04 18.78
CA ASP A 294 -1.94 12.44 18.47
C ASP A 294 -2.34 12.75 17.02
N ALA A 295 -2.50 14.04 16.74
CA ALA A 295 -2.70 14.56 15.40
C ALA A 295 -1.90 15.84 15.23
N TYR A 296 -1.21 15.97 14.10
CA TYR A 296 -0.57 17.22 13.71
C TYR A 296 -1.65 18.27 13.48
N LYS A 297 -1.78 19.18 14.46
CA LYS A 297 -2.70 20.30 14.53
C LYS A 297 -1.94 21.47 15.14
N LEU A 298 -2.48 22.69 15.06
CA LEU A 298 -1.86 23.88 15.67
C LEU A 298 -1.47 23.68 17.15
N SER A 299 -2.28 22.95 17.94
CA SER A 299 -1.91 22.66 19.35
C SER A 299 -0.72 21.71 19.49
N TRP A 300 -0.50 20.81 18.53
CA TRP A 300 0.67 19.95 18.51
C TRP A 300 1.91 20.75 18.12
N ILE A 301 1.81 21.60 17.08
CA ILE A 301 2.88 22.52 16.66
C ILE A 301 3.30 23.43 17.81
N LYS A 302 2.34 24.05 18.50
CA LYS A 302 2.59 24.85 19.70
C LYS A 302 3.38 24.09 20.77
N SER A 303 3.09 22.81 20.95
CA SER A 303 3.73 22.03 22.00
C SER A 303 5.11 21.50 21.63
N VAL A 304 5.38 21.29 20.34
CA VAL A 304 6.63 20.67 19.86
C VAL A 304 7.62 21.71 19.35
N TYR A 305 7.12 22.75 18.68
CA TYR A 305 7.90 23.80 18.04
C TYR A 305 7.69 25.19 18.65
N GLU A 306 6.88 25.31 19.71
CA GLU A 306 6.58 26.58 20.40
C GLU A 306 5.95 27.67 19.49
N GLU A 307 5.22 27.25 18.45
CA GLU A 307 4.53 28.14 17.49
C GLU A 307 3.00 27.97 17.57
N GLU A 308 2.26 29.03 17.95
CA GLU A 308 0.81 28.94 18.23
C GLU A 308 -0.09 28.99 16.99
N ASP A 309 0.25 29.82 16.00
CA ASP A 309 -0.63 30.20 14.89
C ASP A 309 0.09 30.00 13.55
N THR A 310 0.72 28.84 13.37
CA THR A 310 1.43 28.56 12.12
C THR A 310 0.50 28.66 10.91
N THR A 311 1.03 29.21 9.82
CA THR A 311 0.36 29.26 8.52
C THR A 311 0.88 28.18 7.57
N SER A 312 1.85 27.37 7.99
CA SER A 312 2.61 26.50 7.09
C SER A 312 2.59 25.04 7.52
N LEU A 313 1.46 24.55 8.04
CA LEU A 313 1.22 23.13 8.33
C LEU A 313 0.21 22.55 7.34
N TYR A 314 0.69 21.72 6.41
CA TYR A 314 -0.10 21.16 5.33
C TYR A 314 -0.24 19.66 5.52
N LYS A 315 -1.47 19.18 5.69
CA LYS A 315 -1.82 17.76 5.58
C LYS A 315 -1.85 17.40 4.11
N CYS A 316 -1.03 16.45 3.70
CA CYS A 316 -0.84 16.14 2.29
C CYS A 316 -1.37 14.75 1.96
N ASP A 317 -2.21 14.70 0.94
CA ASP A 317 -2.87 13.51 0.43
C ASP A 317 -2.85 13.55 -1.11
N ASN A 318 -2.71 12.41 -1.77
CA ASN A 318 -2.71 12.30 -3.23
C ASN A 318 -1.58 13.03 -3.99
N LEU A 319 -0.34 13.01 -3.48
CA LEU A 319 0.79 13.60 -4.23
C LEU A 319 1.33 12.59 -5.25
N SER A 320 1.84 13.08 -6.38
CA SER A 320 2.28 12.21 -7.48
C SER A 320 3.80 12.10 -7.60
N GLN A 321 4.50 13.23 -7.51
CA GLN A 321 5.93 13.38 -7.81
C GLN A 321 6.59 14.54 -7.02
N LEU A 322 5.93 15.04 -5.98
CA LEU A 322 6.29 16.25 -5.24
C LEU A 322 6.42 17.49 -6.15
N VAL A 323 5.50 17.68 -7.10
CA VAL A 323 5.50 18.83 -8.03
C VAL A 323 4.56 19.94 -7.54
N PRO A 324 4.66 21.21 -8.01
CA PRO A 324 3.77 22.28 -7.57
C PRO A 324 2.27 21.98 -7.71
N LEU A 325 1.89 21.22 -8.74
CA LEU A 325 0.51 20.79 -8.95
C LEU A 325 0.00 19.90 -7.82
N ASP A 326 0.89 19.17 -7.14
CA ASP A 326 0.55 18.30 -6.02
C ASP A 326 0.09 19.10 -4.79
N SER A 327 0.32 20.43 -4.74
CA SER A 327 -0.19 21.30 -3.68
C SER A 327 -1.72 21.26 -3.54
N TYR A 328 -2.46 20.97 -4.61
CA TYR A 328 -3.92 20.81 -4.57
C TYR A 328 -4.38 19.55 -3.84
N GLY A 329 -3.48 18.60 -3.59
CA GLY A 329 -3.72 17.43 -2.74
C GLY A 329 -3.52 17.71 -1.24
N CYS A 330 -3.01 18.89 -0.89
CA CYS A 330 -2.78 19.25 0.50
C CYS A 330 -3.85 20.22 1.04
N GLU A 331 -4.12 20.11 2.33
CA GLU A 331 -4.99 21.01 3.09
C GLU A 331 -4.19 21.64 4.23
N ASN A 332 -4.28 22.96 4.39
CA ASN A 332 -3.68 23.64 5.53
C ASN A 332 -4.51 23.39 6.80
N GLU A 333 -3.83 23.07 7.90
CA GLU A 333 -4.46 22.87 9.21
C GLU A 333 -4.93 24.17 9.86
N ASN A 334 -4.46 25.31 9.35
CA ASN A 334 -5.03 26.61 9.60
C ASN A 334 -6.07 26.93 8.50
N GLU A 335 -7.34 26.78 8.85
CA GLU A 335 -8.49 26.99 7.93
C GLU A 335 -8.56 28.42 7.37
N ASP A 336 -7.84 29.40 7.96
CA ASP A 336 -7.77 30.79 7.48
C ASP A 336 -6.72 30.98 6.37
N VAL A 337 -5.95 29.95 6.00
CA VAL A 337 -4.90 30.01 4.97
C VAL A 337 -5.42 29.50 3.63
N GLU A 338 -5.54 30.41 2.68
CA GLU A 338 -5.92 30.12 1.29
C GLU A 338 -4.75 30.22 0.30
N ASP A 339 -3.59 30.72 0.73
CA ASP A 339 -2.39 30.86 -0.11
C ASP A 339 -1.45 29.65 0.02
N TYR A 340 -1.23 28.95 -1.10
CA TYR A 340 -0.41 27.75 -1.20
C TYR A 340 0.90 28.00 -1.95
N THR A 341 1.23 29.26 -2.25
CA THR A 341 2.44 29.63 -3.01
C THR A 341 3.71 29.08 -2.34
N GLU A 342 3.82 29.18 -1.02
CA GLU A 342 4.99 28.68 -0.28
C GLU A 342 5.14 27.15 -0.41
N LEU A 343 4.03 26.41 -0.36
CA LEU A 343 4.02 24.97 -0.58
C LEU A 343 4.44 24.61 -2.01
N GLN A 344 3.93 25.36 -3.00
CA GLN A 344 4.29 25.18 -4.41
C GLN A 344 5.78 25.40 -4.65
N GLU A 345 6.38 26.40 -4.00
CA GLU A 345 7.81 26.70 -4.10
C GLU A 345 8.68 25.58 -3.52
N ILE A 346 8.35 25.05 -2.34
CA ILE A 346 9.12 23.94 -1.77
C ILE A 346 8.96 22.65 -2.59
N LEU A 347 7.75 22.32 -3.04
CA LEU A 347 7.54 21.14 -3.89
C LEU A 347 8.36 21.25 -5.18
N LYS A 348 8.34 22.42 -5.83
CA LYS A 348 9.20 22.69 -6.99
C LYS A 348 10.68 22.44 -6.67
N LEU A 349 11.16 22.94 -5.54
CA LEU A 349 12.56 22.80 -5.15
C LEU A 349 12.93 21.33 -4.87
N LEU A 350 12.09 20.59 -4.14
CA LEU A 350 12.28 19.15 -3.88
C LEU A 350 12.34 18.33 -5.19
N ARG A 351 11.58 18.74 -6.20
CA ARG A 351 11.58 18.11 -7.53
C ARG A 351 12.83 18.47 -8.34
N GLU A 352 13.18 19.75 -8.37
CA GLU A 352 14.19 20.27 -9.31
C GLU A 352 15.62 20.12 -8.79
N ALA A 353 15.81 20.03 -7.47
CA ALA A 353 17.13 19.93 -6.86
C ALA A 353 17.97 18.81 -7.49
N LYS A 354 19.25 19.09 -7.71
CA LYS A 354 20.22 18.14 -8.29
C LYS A 354 21.33 17.78 -7.32
N THR A 355 21.47 18.53 -6.24
CA THR A 355 22.47 18.29 -5.20
C THR A 355 21.85 18.38 -3.83
N VAL A 356 22.39 17.60 -2.88
CA VAL A 356 21.97 17.64 -1.47
C VAL A 356 22.10 19.05 -0.90
N SER A 357 23.17 19.79 -1.27
CA SER A 357 23.44 21.15 -0.79
C SER A 357 22.37 22.18 -1.15
N GLU A 358 21.59 21.96 -2.21
CA GLU A 358 20.47 22.85 -2.56
C GLU A 358 19.31 22.74 -1.57
N LEU A 359 19.24 21.64 -0.80
CA LEU A 359 18.16 21.34 0.12
C LEU A 359 18.55 21.50 1.60
N GLU A 360 19.84 21.47 1.94
CA GLU A 360 20.32 21.47 3.34
C GLU A 360 19.78 22.62 4.20
N ASP A 361 19.71 23.83 3.63
CA ASP A 361 19.28 25.03 4.38
C ASP A 361 17.76 25.19 4.47
N VAL A 362 16.99 24.37 3.75
CA VAL A 362 15.54 24.54 3.58
C VAL A 362 14.71 23.30 3.90
N PHE A 363 15.33 22.13 4.05
CA PHE A 363 14.64 20.86 4.32
C PHE A 363 15.39 20.02 5.35
N GLU A 364 14.67 19.36 6.25
CA GLU A 364 15.25 18.45 7.26
C GLU A 364 15.60 17.09 6.63
N ILE A 365 16.73 17.05 5.92
CA ILE A 365 17.17 15.87 5.15
C ILE A 365 17.36 14.64 6.04
N ASP A 366 18.05 14.75 7.17
CA ASP A 366 18.29 13.59 8.06
C ASP A 366 16.99 13.04 8.66
N HIS A 367 16.04 13.92 8.96
CA HIS A 367 14.72 13.51 9.41
C HIS A 367 14.01 12.71 8.33
N PHE A 368 13.94 13.25 7.10
CA PHE A 368 13.33 12.57 5.96
C PHE A 368 13.99 11.22 5.67
N LEU A 369 15.31 11.14 5.66
CA LEU A 369 16.04 9.88 5.46
C LEU A 369 15.78 8.87 6.59
N THR A 370 15.57 9.34 7.82
CA THR A 370 15.20 8.47 8.94
C THR A 370 13.79 7.91 8.76
N GLU A 371 12.83 8.72 8.35
CA GLU A 371 11.47 8.30 8.00
C GLU A 371 11.49 7.26 6.87
N MET A 372 12.27 7.49 5.81
CA MET A 372 12.42 6.51 4.71
C MET A 372 13.05 5.18 5.16
N ALA A 373 13.98 5.23 6.12
CA ALA A 373 14.55 4.02 6.70
C ALA A 373 13.52 3.27 7.55
N ILE A 374 12.70 3.98 8.34
CA ILE A 374 11.61 3.37 9.14
C ILE A 374 10.61 2.70 8.18
N ASP A 375 10.10 3.43 7.20
CA ASP A 375 9.18 2.94 6.16
C ASP A 375 9.69 1.65 5.50
N TYR A 376 10.94 1.68 5.04
CA TYR A 376 11.59 0.54 4.40
C TYR A 376 11.74 -0.69 5.31
N LEU A 377 12.12 -0.48 6.56
CA LEU A 377 12.33 -1.56 7.52
C LEU A 377 11.02 -2.14 8.04
N LEU A 378 9.96 -1.34 8.08
CA LEU A 378 8.63 -1.79 8.51
C LEU A 378 7.77 -2.29 7.35
N GLY A 379 8.20 -2.07 6.11
CA GLY A 379 7.47 -2.48 4.90
C GLY A 379 6.22 -1.63 4.66
N SER A 380 6.22 -0.40 5.13
CA SER A 380 5.11 0.54 5.02
C SER A 380 4.94 0.93 3.56
N TRP A 381 3.76 0.84 2.98
CA TRP A 381 3.55 1.15 1.57
C TRP A 381 2.57 2.30 1.36
N ASP A 382 1.98 2.84 2.44
CA ASP A 382 0.89 3.80 2.37
C ASP A 382 1.32 5.23 2.74
N HIS A 383 2.62 5.51 2.65
CA HIS A 383 3.24 6.83 2.90
C HIS A 383 3.78 7.44 1.58
N THR A 384 5.05 7.86 1.53
CA THR A 384 5.71 8.34 0.30
C THR A 384 5.99 7.22 -0.70
N ASN A 385 6.09 5.98 -0.23
CA ASN A 385 6.28 4.80 -1.06
C ASN A 385 4.96 4.24 -1.62
N ASN A 386 3.85 4.97 -1.49
CA ASN A 386 2.58 4.60 -2.10
C ASN A 386 2.63 4.72 -3.62
N LEU A 387 2.36 3.59 -4.26
CA LEU A 387 2.49 3.38 -5.70
C LEU A 387 1.44 4.11 -6.53
N THR A 388 0.32 4.46 -5.92
CA THR A 388 -0.69 5.28 -6.58
C THR A 388 -0.37 6.75 -6.38
N ASN A 389 -0.57 7.25 -5.18
CA ASN A 389 -0.24 8.62 -4.79
C ASN A 389 0.29 8.63 -3.36
N GLU A 390 1.25 9.50 -3.06
CA GLU A 390 1.74 9.66 -1.70
C GLU A 390 0.62 10.18 -0.80
N HIS A 391 0.47 9.55 0.36
CA HIS A 391 -0.56 9.82 1.36
C HIS A 391 0.01 9.79 2.77
N ASN A 392 -0.78 10.20 3.76
CA ASN A 392 -0.47 9.97 5.17
C ASN A 392 0.80 10.68 5.68
N PHE A 393 1.05 11.91 5.21
CA PHE A 393 2.07 12.78 5.78
C PHE A 393 1.66 14.25 5.81
N TYR A 394 2.44 15.05 6.53
CA TYR A 394 2.36 16.50 6.53
C TYR A 394 3.68 17.08 6.05
N LEU A 395 3.59 18.27 5.45
CA LEU A 395 4.73 19.16 5.27
C LEU A 395 4.53 20.36 6.18
N TYR A 396 5.56 20.66 6.97
CA TYR A 396 5.53 21.77 7.91
C TYR A 396 6.78 22.63 7.77
N LYS A 397 6.61 23.95 7.65
CA LYS A 397 7.74 24.89 7.70
C LYS A 397 7.97 25.35 9.14
N GLN A 398 9.10 24.94 9.71
CA GLN A 398 9.48 25.25 11.08
C GLN A 398 9.90 26.72 11.26
N PRO A 399 9.95 27.24 12.50
CA PRO A 399 10.42 28.61 12.78
C PRO A 399 11.88 28.86 12.39
N ASN A 400 12.69 27.80 12.26
CA ASN A 400 14.07 27.89 11.77
C ASN A 400 14.16 28.10 10.24
N GLY A 401 13.03 28.09 9.52
CA GLY A 401 12.93 28.25 8.08
C GLY A 401 12.97 26.95 7.27
N LYS A 402 13.28 25.80 7.90
CA LYS A 402 13.33 24.50 7.24
C LYS A 402 11.99 23.79 7.23
N TRP A 403 11.71 23.13 6.12
CA TRP A 403 10.59 22.23 5.95
C TRP A 403 10.91 20.85 6.54
N ILE A 404 9.91 20.23 7.16
CA ILE A 404 9.99 18.87 7.70
C ILE A 404 8.83 18.03 7.18
N TYR A 405 9.13 16.79 6.83
CA TYR A 405 8.17 15.75 6.47
C TYR A 405 7.69 15.05 7.75
N LEU A 406 6.39 14.87 7.95
CA LEU A 406 5.86 14.26 9.18
C LEU A 406 4.85 13.15 8.83
N SER A 407 5.25 11.88 8.97
CA SER A 407 4.40 10.72 8.69
C SER A 407 3.32 10.50 9.77
N PHE A 408 2.20 9.87 9.40
CA PHE A 408 1.16 9.42 10.32
C PHE A 408 0.40 8.21 9.75
N ASP A 409 -0.53 7.63 10.52
CA ASP A 409 -1.42 6.52 10.08
C ASP A 409 -0.74 5.15 9.92
N PHE A 410 -0.07 4.70 10.98
CA PHE A 410 0.81 3.54 10.93
C PHE A 410 0.13 2.15 11.08
N SER A 411 -1.18 2.05 10.81
CA SER A 411 -1.89 0.77 10.97
C SER A 411 -1.55 -0.27 9.90
N ASN A 412 -1.00 0.18 8.76
CA ASN A 412 -0.57 -0.64 7.63
C ASN A 412 0.95 -0.85 7.57
N ASP A 413 1.64 -0.64 8.70
CA ASP A 413 3.07 -0.86 8.84
C ASP A 413 3.34 -2.28 9.36
N PHE A 414 4.61 -2.62 9.59
CA PHE A 414 5.01 -3.89 10.20
C PHE A 414 4.44 -5.12 9.45
N GLY A 415 4.80 -5.22 8.18
CA GLY A 415 4.44 -6.37 7.36
C GLY A 415 2.94 -6.52 7.11
N MET A 416 2.20 -5.42 7.07
CA MET A 416 0.85 -5.39 6.50
C MET A 416 0.99 -5.11 5.01
N VAL A 417 1.09 -6.15 4.19
CA VAL A 417 1.43 -5.98 2.77
C VAL A 417 0.25 -6.28 1.86
N LEU A 418 0.10 -5.50 0.79
CA LEU A 418 -0.88 -5.72 -0.29
C LEU A 418 -0.62 -7.00 -1.13
N GLY A 419 0.40 -7.79 -0.79
CA GLY A 419 1.09 -8.66 -1.75
C GLY A 419 1.93 -7.80 -2.70
N ASN A 420 3.06 -8.30 -3.20
CA ASN A 420 4.02 -7.42 -3.85
C ASN A 420 3.61 -7.07 -5.32
N PRO A 421 3.45 -5.78 -5.67
CA PRO A 421 3.06 -5.32 -7.02
C PRO A 421 4.18 -5.41 -8.07
N PHE A 422 5.40 -5.73 -7.64
CA PHE A 422 6.61 -5.68 -8.43
C PHE A 422 7.20 -7.05 -8.77
N GLY A 423 6.58 -8.16 -8.32
CA GLY A 423 7.16 -9.50 -8.47
C GLY A 423 8.44 -9.75 -7.65
N ILE A 424 8.72 -8.95 -6.60
CA ILE A 424 9.84 -9.10 -5.65
C ILE A 424 9.32 -9.43 -4.22
N HIS A 425 9.81 -10.50 -3.59
CA HIS A 425 9.38 -10.92 -2.25
C HIS A 425 9.40 -9.74 -1.24
N PRO A 426 8.29 -9.46 -0.50
CA PRO A 426 8.15 -8.23 0.30
C PRO A 426 9.23 -8.06 1.40
N ILE A 427 9.79 -9.18 1.86
CA ILE A 427 10.91 -9.21 2.80
C ILE A 427 12.27 -9.01 2.11
N ASN A 428 12.45 -9.57 0.90
CA ASN A 428 13.75 -9.67 0.22
C ASN A 428 13.84 -8.61 -0.88
N GLN A 429 13.64 -7.37 -0.49
CA GLN A 429 13.72 -6.22 -1.39
C GLN A 429 14.68 -5.19 -0.82
N THR A 430 15.63 -4.75 -1.61
CA THR A 430 16.51 -3.61 -1.31
C THR A 430 15.71 -2.31 -1.23
N PHE A 431 16.29 -1.24 -0.67
CA PHE A 431 15.60 0.05 -0.65
C PHE A 431 15.27 0.54 -2.07
N TYR A 432 16.16 0.29 -3.03
CA TYR A 432 15.93 0.66 -4.43
C TYR A 432 14.74 -0.06 -5.06
N GLU A 433 14.50 -1.33 -4.71
CA GLU A 433 13.37 -2.12 -5.22
C GLU A 433 12.07 -1.77 -4.53
N TYR A 434 12.14 -1.45 -3.24
CA TYR A 434 11.00 -1.05 -2.43
C TYR A 434 10.51 0.37 -2.77
N ALA A 435 11.42 1.32 -2.94
CA ALA A 435 11.09 2.73 -2.99
C ALA A 435 10.41 3.12 -4.31
N LYS A 436 9.37 3.95 -4.20
CA LYS A 436 8.79 4.63 -5.36
C LYS A 436 9.86 5.47 -6.05
N LYS A 437 9.86 5.53 -7.38
CA LYS A 437 10.81 6.36 -8.13
C LYS A 437 10.41 7.84 -8.03
N LEU A 438 11.03 8.56 -7.11
CA LEU A 438 10.92 10.01 -6.91
C LEU A 438 12.28 10.67 -7.13
N ASP A 439 12.31 11.80 -7.84
CA ASP A 439 13.57 12.54 -8.14
C ASP A 439 14.35 12.93 -6.86
N ILE A 440 13.65 13.16 -5.76
CA ILE A 440 14.27 13.45 -4.47
C ILE A 440 15.09 12.25 -3.94
N PHE A 441 14.69 11.01 -4.23
CA PHE A 441 15.45 9.83 -3.84
C PHE A 441 16.71 9.65 -4.67
N ASP A 442 16.69 10.00 -5.96
CA ASP A 442 17.93 10.04 -6.75
C ASP A 442 18.94 10.99 -6.09
N THR A 443 18.47 12.18 -5.73
CA THR A 443 19.30 13.25 -5.14
C THR A 443 19.81 12.92 -3.74
N LEU A 444 18.95 12.38 -2.87
CA LEU A 444 19.26 12.16 -1.46
C LEU A 444 19.78 10.75 -1.13
N ILE A 445 19.55 9.76 -1.99
CA ILE A 445 19.80 8.34 -1.69
C ILE A 445 20.54 7.62 -2.82
N PHE A 446 20.04 7.62 -4.06
CA PHE A 446 20.59 6.72 -5.08
C PHE A 446 21.88 7.21 -5.73
N ASN A 447 22.12 8.53 -5.81
CA ASN A 447 23.39 9.07 -6.29
C ASN A 447 24.54 8.84 -5.29
N ASP A 448 24.25 8.86 -3.99
CA ASP A 448 25.18 8.51 -2.91
C ASP A 448 24.39 7.98 -1.70
N SER A 449 24.42 6.66 -1.50
CA SER A 449 23.65 6.00 -0.45
C SER A 449 24.30 6.08 0.92
N THR A 450 25.53 6.60 1.04
CA THR A 450 26.33 6.53 2.27
C THR A 450 25.60 7.12 3.48
N ARG A 451 24.95 8.28 3.30
CA ARG A 451 24.20 8.97 4.36
C ARG A 451 22.98 8.15 4.79
N PHE A 452 22.20 7.69 3.81
CA PHE A 452 21.00 6.88 4.05
C PHE A 452 21.32 5.54 4.72
N GLU A 453 22.31 4.81 4.22
CA GLU A 453 22.73 3.53 4.80
C GLU A 453 23.28 3.70 6.21
N GLY A 454 24.00 4.79 6.49
CA GLY A 454 24.44 5.16 7.83
C GLY A 454 23.28 5.39 8.80
N ILE A 455 22.23 6.10 8.36
CA ILE A 455 21.00 6.31 9.14
C ILE A 455 20.25 4.99 9.34
N MET A 456 20.07 4.21 8.27
CA MET A 456 19.39 2.91 8.32
C MET A 456 20.09 1.96 9.28
N LYS A 457 21.42 1.93 9.31
CA LYS A 457 22.19 1.16 10.30
C LYS A 457 21.87 1.60 11.74
N GLN A 458 21.78 2.89 12.01
CA GLN A 458 21.39 3.38 13.35
C GLN A 458 19.98 2.98 13.73
N VAL A 459 19.02 3.03 12.79
CA VAL A 459 17.65 2.57 13.02
C VAL A 459 17.63 1.06 13.31
N MET A 460 18.37 0.28 12.53
CA MET A 460 18.53 -1.16 12.73
C MET A 460 19.07 -1.51 14.12
N GLU A 461 20.14 -0.85 14.55
CA GLU A 461 20.77 -1.09 15.86
C GLU A 461 19.90 -0.65 17.03
N LYS A 462 19.26 0.52 16.94
CA LYS A 462 18.56 1.13 18.09
C LYS A 462 17.16 0.60 18.29
N VAL A 463 16.44 0.25 17.22
CA VAL A 463 14.99 0.00 17.28
C VAL A 463 14.49 -1.24 16.56
N ILE A 464 15.14 -1.72 15.48
CA ILE A 464 14.67 -2.93 14.76
C ILE A 464 15.30 -4.21 15.29
N ASN A 465 16.47 -4.14 15.91
CA ASN A 465 17.16 -5.30 16.48
C ASN A 465 16.18 -6.14 17.34
N PRO A 466 15.95 -7.43 17.00
CA PRO A 466 15.02 -8.29 17.74
C PRO A 466 15.31 -8.37 19.25
N ALA A 467 16.58 -8.30 19.66
CA ALA A 467 16.98 -8.28 21.07
C ALA A 467 16.38 -7.09 21.84
N THR A 468 16.12 -5.98 21.14
CA THR A 468 15.46 -4.79 21.70
C THR A 468 13.96 -4.84 21.47
N LEU A 469 13.53 -5.04 20.21
CA LEU A 469 12.15 -4.83 19.80
C LEU A 469 11.20 -5.92 20.32
N TYR A 470 11.65 -7.17 20.42
CA TYR A 470 10.79 -8.25 20.91
C TYR A 470 10.38 -8.04 22.37
N SER A 471 11.30 -7.57 23.21
CA SER A 471 10.99 -7.25 24.60
C SER A 471 9.90 -6.18 24.69
N HIS A 472 9.94 -5.17 23.80
CA HIS A 472 8.94 -4.10 23.77
C HIS A 472 7.58 -4.60 23.25
N ILE A 473 7.57 -5.46 22.22
CA ILE A 473 6.35 -6.13 21.74
C ILE A 473 5.71 -6.93 22.89
N ASP A 474 6.51 -7.70 23.64
CA ASP A 474 6.03 -8.52 24.75
C ASP A 474 5.50 -7.66 25.91
N GLU A 475 6.16 -6.54 26.21
CA GLU A 475 5.71 -5.56 27.19
C GLU A 475 4.35 -4.98 26.83
N LEU A 476 4.18 -4.48 25.60
CA LEU A 476 2.91 -3.93 25.12
C LEU A 476 1.81 -4.99 25.09
N LYS A 477 2.11 -6.19 24.59
CA LYS A 477 1.18 -7.33 24.56
C LYS A 477 0.68 -7.64 25.97
N GLN A 478 1.59 -7.72 26.94
CA GLN A 478 1.23 -7.97 28.34
C GLN A 478 0.43 -6.80 28.93
N PHE A 479 0.79 -5.57 28.62
CA PHE A 479 0.15 -4.36 29.12
C PHE A 479 -1.34 -4.26 28.72
N ILE A 480 -1.69 -4.60 27.47
CA ILE A 480 -3.08 -4.46 26.99
C ILE A 480 -3.92 -5.74 27.08
N LYS A 481 -3.31 -6.90 27.40
CA LYS A 481 -3.96 -8.21 27.33
C LYS A 481 -5.29 -8.27 28.08
N SER A 482 -5.34 -7.78 29.33
CA SER A 482 -6.57 -7.80 30.13
C SER A 482 -7.68 -6.93 29.54
N ASN A 483 -7.32 -5.76 28.99
CA ASN A 483 -8.28 -4.84 28.40
C ASN A 483 -8.84 -5.40 27.09
N LEU A 484 -7.99 -6.01 26.26
CA LEU A 484 -8.44 -6.70 25.05
C LEU A 484 -9.34 -7.90 25.39
N GLN A 485 -9.02 -8.70 26.42
CA GLN A 485 -9.90 -9.80 26.84
C GLN A 485 -11.30 -9.32 27.21
N LEU A 486 -11.42 -8.19 27.91
CA LEU A 486 -12.71 -7.58 28.22
C LEU A 486 -13.46 -7.14 26.94
N GLU A 487 -12.74 -6.61 25.96
CA GLU A 487 -13.31 -6.25 24.66
C GLU A 487 -13.76 -7.47 23.84
N LYS A 488 -13.12 -8.63 24.02
CA LYS A 488 -13.52 -9.90 23.39
C LYS A 488 -14.55 -10.67 24.22
N THR A 489 -15.10 -10.09 25.29
CA THR A 489 -16.15 -10.70 26.10
C THR A 489 -17.49 -10.03 25.80
N SER A 490 -18.48 -10.82 25.35
CA SER A 490 -19.80 -10.29 25.06
C SER A 490 -20.63 -10.08 26.33
N ASP A 491 -21.58 -9.15 26.27
CA ASP A 491 -22.67 -9.04 27.25
C ASP A 491 -23.66 -10.22 27.14
N ASP A 492 -24.66 -10.26 28.03
CA ASP A 492 -25.73 -11.28 28.04
C ASP A 492 -26.56 -11.32 26.75
N LYS A 493 -26.45 -10.29 25.89
CA LYS A 493 -27.15 -10.16 24.61
C LYS A 493 -26.22 -10.47 23.42
N GLY A 494 -24.97 -10.87 23.65
CA GLY A 494 -23.99 -11.18 22.61
C GLY A 494 -23.31 -9.96 21.99
N ASN A 495 -23.46 -8.75 22.55
CA ASN A 495 -22.77 -7.55 22.05
C ASN A 495 -21.40 -7.41 22.72
N TYR A 496 -20.41 -6.96 21.96
CA TYR A 496 -19.07 -6.68 22.47
C TYR A 496 -18.87 -5.16 22.65
N PRO A 497 -18.01 -4.73 23.59
CA PRO A 497 -17.71 -3.32 23.82
C PRO A 497 -17.34 -2.57 22.53
N GLY A 498 -18.05 -1.47 22.27
CA GLY A 498 -17.81 -0.56 21.15
C GLY A 498 -18.07 -1.10 19.75
N ARG A 499 -18.51 -2.35 19.59
CA ARG A 499 -18.86 -2.95 18.30
C ARG A 499 -20.21 -2.45 17.81
N LEU A 500 -20.23 -1.17 17.46
CA LEU A 500 -21.44 -0.52 17.02
C LEU A 500 -21.83 -0.96 15.62
N ASN A 501 -20.89 -1.26 14.72
CA ASN A 501 -21.20 -1.73 13.36
C ASN A 501 -21.41 -3.25 13.34
N LYS A 502 -22.66 -3.68 13.21
CA LYS A 502 -23.04 -5.11 13.22
C LYS A 502 -22.78 -5.83 11.90
N ASN A 503 -22.50 -5.10 10.82
CA ASN A 503 -22.29 -5.68 9.49
C ASN A 503 -20.83 -6.00 9.21
N SER A 504 -19.93 -5.56 10.08
CA SER A 504 -18.51 -5.79 9.90
C SER A 504 -18.12 -7.21 10.27
N GLN A 505 -17.32 -7.85 9.42
CA GLN A 505 -16.72 -9.15 9.70
C GLN A 505 -15.38 -9.02 10.44
N TYR A 506 -14.88 -7.81 10.67
CA TYR A 506 -13.59 -7.59 11.33
C TYR A 506 -13.67 -7.91 12.83
N PHE A 507 -13.31 -9.15 13.19
CA PHE A 507 -13.19 -9.58 14.57
C PHE A 507 -12.14 -10.65 14.77
N TYR A 508 -10.89 -10.24 15.00
CA TYR A 508 -9.86 -11.20 15.42
C TYR A 508 -10.14 -11.69 16.84
N SER A 509 -10.11 -13.00 17.01
CA SER A 509 -10.15 -13.71 18.27
C SER A 509 -8.91 -13.41 19.13
N MET A 510 -8.97 -13.78 20.41
CA MET A 510 -7.78 -13.70 21.27
C MET A 510 -6.65 -14.60 20.75
N GLU A 511 -6.96 -15.75 20.12
CA GLU A 511 -5.95 -16.66 19.57
C GLU A 511 -5.25 -16.04 18.35
N GLU A 512 -6.00 -15.44 17.44
CA GLU A 512 -5.45 -14.70 16.28
C GLU A 512 -4.58 -13.52 16.73
N TRP A 513 -5.07 -12.71 17.69
CA TRP A 513 -4.30 -11.61 18.26
C TRP A 513 -2.98 -12.07 18.88
N GLU A 514 -3.03 -13.10 19.73
CA GLU A 514 -1.83 -13.65 20.36
C GLU A 514 -0.85 -14.18 19.32
N ALA A 515 -1.36 -14.86 18.28
CA ALA A 515 -0.55 -15.47 17.23
C ALA A 515 0.10 -14.43 16.30
N ASN A 516 -0.59 -13.35 15.96
CA ASN A 516 -0.07 -12.29 15.07
C ASN A 516 0.91 -11.36 15.78
N CYS A 517 0.81 -11.19 17.10
CA CYS A 517 1.88 -10.52 17.86
C CYS A 517 3.20 -11.30 17.81
N GLU A 518 3.14 -12.61 17.57
CA GLU A 518 4.31 -13.48 17.46
C GLU A 518 4.69 -13.66 15.98
N TYR A 519 4.63 -14.90 15.47
CA TYR A 519 5.18 -15.28 14.18
C TYR A 519 4.12 -15.68 13.15
N THR A 520 2.83 -15.62 13.49
CA THR A 520 1.78 -16.21 12.66
C THR A 520 1.19 -15.19 11.69
N PRO A 521 1.29 -15.44 10.37
CA PRO A 521 0.62 -14.60 9.38
C PRO A 521 -0.89 -14.84 9.41
N LEU A 522 -1.65 -13.76 9.31
CA LEU A 522 -3.11 -13.77 9.22
C LEU A 522 -3.58 -12.99 8.00
N THR A 523 -4.81 -13.24 7.57
CA THR A 523 -5.49 -12.39 6.59
C THR A 523 -5.98 -11.12 7.30
N SER A 524 -5.77 -9.97 6.67
CA SER A 524 -6.38 -8.71 7.10
C SER A 524 -6.97 -7.98 5.91
N ASN A 525 -8.29 -8.06 5.73
CA ASN A 525 -8.96 -7.50 4.56
C ASN A 525 -8.32 -8.04 3.25
N PHE A 526 -7.84 -7.15 2.37
CA PHE A 526 -7.08 -7.47 1.14
C PHE A 526 -5.57 -7.64 1.37
N LEU A 527 -5.11 -7.56 2.62
CA LEU A 527 -3.70 -7.57 3.02
C LEU A 527 -3.30 -8.90 3.66
N ILE A 528 -2.01 -9.20 3.54
CA ILE A 528 -1.32 -10.18 4.35
C ILE A 528 -0.77 -9.45 5.58
N ALA A 529 -1.22 -9.85 6.76
CA ALA A 529 -0.69 -9.37 8.03
C ALA A 529 0.34 -10.37 8.56
N TYR A 530 1.62 -10.17 8.26
CA TYR A 530 2.67 -11.01 8.86
C TYR A 530 2.65 -10.91 10.39
N GLY A 531 3.10 -11.96 11.08
CA GLY A 531 3.33 -11.87 12.51
C GLY A 531 4.39 -10.81 12.82
N LEU A 532 4.19 -9.96 13.82
CA LEU A 532 5.10 -8.85 14.12
C LEU A 532 6.55 -9.32 14.30
N LYS A 533 6.77 -10.35 15.13
CA LYS A 533 8.11 -10.87 15.37
C LYS A 533 8.68 -11.57 14.13
N TYR A 534 7.84 -12.22 13.34
CA TYR A 534 8.26 -12.83 12.07
C TYR A 534 8.76 -11.78 11.08
N TRP A 535 7.99 -10.71 10.85
CA TRP A 535 8.38 -9.62 9.95
C TRP A 535 9.72 -9.01 10.36
N VAL A 536 9.85 -8.68 11.66
CA VAL A 536 11.09 -8.11 12.22
C VAL A 536 12.27 -9.06 11.98
N LEU A 537 12.16 -10.36 12.28
CA LEU A 537 13.25 -11.32 12.09
C LEU A 537 13.67 -11.43 10.63
N ALA A 538 12.68 -11.60 9.76
CA ALA A 538 12.86 -11.80 8.34
C ALA A 538 13.57 -10.59 7.71
N ARG A 539 13.05 -9.40 8.02
CA ARG A 539 13.59 -8.14 7.50
C ARG A 539 14.96 -7.82 8.08
N TYR A 540 15.15 -8.07 9.38
CA TYR A 540 16.42 -7.88 10.05
C TYR A 540 17.52 -8.70 9.38
N ARG A 541 17.28 -10.00 9.16
CA ARG A 541 18.23 -10.91 8.49
C ARG A 541 18.59 -10.44 7.08
N PHE A 542 17.59 -10.14 6.27
CA PHE A 542 17.80 -9.69 4.90
C PHE A 542 18.66 -8.42 4.84
N VAL A 543 18.29 -7.40 5.62
CA VAL A 543 19.02 -6.12 5.62
C VAL A 543 20.44 -6.30 6.16
N CYS A 544 20.62 -7.07 7.23
CA CYS A 544 21.95 -7.36 7.78
C CYS A 544 22.87 -8.05 6.77
N GLN A 545 22.35 -9.03 6.04
CA GLN A 545 23.11 -9.77 5.03
C GLN A 545 23.42 -8.88 3.82
N TYR A 546 22.40 -8.21 3.26
CA TYR A 546 22.54 -7.43 2.04
C TYR A 546 23.45 -6.22 2.23
N TYR A 547 23.29 -5.47 3.33
CA TYR A 547 24.08 -4.27 3.61
C TYR A 547 25.32 -4.54 4.47
N HIS A 548 25.69 -5.81 4.65
CA HIS A 548 26.89 -6.23 5.40
C HIS A 548 26.99 -5.60 6.80
N MET A 549 25.86 -5.54 7.52
CA MET A 549 25.82 -4.99 8.87
C MET A 549 26.23 -6.04 9.91
N GLU A 550 26.96 -5.60 10.94
CA GLU A 550 27.19 -6.43 12.12
C GLU A 550 25.89 -6.52 12.93
N CYS A 551 25.33 -7.72 13.00
CA CYS A 551 24.02 -7.97 13.60
C CYS A 551 24.09 -9.06 14.67
N ASP A 552 23.06 -9.12 15.52
CA ASP A 552 23.02 -10.04 16.65
C ASP A 552 23.07 -11.51 16.18
N PRO A 553 24.13 -12.27 16.52
CA PRO A 553 24.33 -13.62 16.03
C PRO A 553 23.23 -14.60 16.45
N VAL A 554 22.51 -14.33 17.55
CA VAL A 554 21.37 -15.17 17.98
C VAL A 554 20.26 -15.14 16.93
N TYR A 555 19.95 -13.96 16.41
CA TYR A 555 18.89 -13.79 15.44
C TYR A 555 19.35 -14.03 14.00
N MET A 556 20.66 -14.01 13.75
CA MET A 556 21.24 -14.43 12.46
C MET A 556 21.42 -15.95 12.33
N ASP A 557 21.26 -16.72 13.40
CA ASP A 557 21.36 -18.20 13.35
C ASP A 557 20.21 -18.81 12.54
N ASN A 558 20.55 -19.55 11.48
CA ASN A 558 19.58 -20.29 10.67
C ASN A 558 18.81 -21.34 11.48
N ASN A 559 19.33 -21.77 12.64
CA ASN A 559 18.66 -22.68 13.56
C ASN A 559 17.77 -21.98 14.59
N TYR A 560 17.62 -20.65 14.56
CA TYR A 560 16.71 -19.92 15.43
C TYR A 560 15.29 -20.47 15.29
N LYS A 561 14.74 -20.99 16.39
CA LYS A 561 13.43 -21.62 16.39
C LYS A 561 12.35 -20.65 16.81
N TYR A 562 11.28 -20.62 16.04
CA TYR A 562 10.02 -19.99 16.38
C TYR A 562 8.86 -20.93 16.05
N THR A 563 7.67 -20.60 16.55
CA THR A 563 6.47 -21.42 16.33
C THR A 563 5.38 -20.57 15.72
N VAL A 564 4.73 -21.12 14.71
CA VAL A 564 3.54 -20.55 14.08
C VAL A 564 2.32 -21.30 14.61
N ASN A 565 1.26 -20.58 14.95
CA ASN A 565 0.01 -21.20 15.38
C ASN A 565 -0.78 -21.69 14.16
N LYS A 566 -0.66 -22.99 13.88
CA LYS A 566 -1.31 -23.65 12.74
C LYS A 566 -2.84 -23.65 12.79
N ASN A 567 -3.47 -23.37 13.94
CA ASN A 567 -4.94 -23.31 14.03
C ASN A 567 -5.53 -22.09 13.32
N VAL A 568 -4.76 -20.99 13.32
CA VAL A 568 -5.22 -19.68 12.81
C VAL A 568 -4.33 -19.18 11.66
N GLU A 569 -3.24 -19.89 11.34
CA GLU A 569 -2.32 -19.53 10.27
C GLU A 569 -3.05 -19.43 8.92
N MET A 570 -2.85 -18.31 8.23
CA MET A 570 -3.13 -18.22 6.81
C MET A 570 -2.03 -18.93 6.03
N THR A 571 -2.41 -19.85 5.13
CA THR A 571 -1.47 -20.49 4.21
C THR A 571 -0.90 -19.44 3.25
N LEU A 572 0.40 -19.16 3.38
CA LEU A 572 1.13 -18.33 2.42
C LEU A 572 1.55 -19.18 1.22
N PRO A 573 1.52 -18.64 -0.01
CA PRO A 573 2.26 -19.21 -1.13
C PRO A 573 3.75 -19.38 -0.76
N ASP A 574 4.40 -20.41 -1.30
CA ASP A 574 5.82 -20.67 -1.01
C ASP A 574 6.72 -19.46 -1.31
N SER A 575 6.35 -18.67 -2.33
CA SER A 575 7.01 -17.42 -2.74
C SER A 575 6.87 -16.25 -1.76
N LEU A 576 6.12 -16.42 -0.67
CA LEU A 576 5.93 -15.44 0.41
C LEU A 576 6.29 -16.04 1.79
N SER A 577 6.59 -17.34 1.83
CA SER A 577 7.00 -18.04 3.03
C SER A 577 8.52 -17.93 3.22
N LEU A 578 8.98 -17.86 4.47
CA LEU A 578 10.41 -17.93 4.80
C LEU A 578 11.02 -19.31 4.55
N ASN A 579 10.21 -20.34 4.24
CA ASN A 579 10.67 -21.73 4.10
C ASN A 579 11.49 -21.98 2.83
N ASN A 580 11.67 -20.98 1.98
CA ASN A 580 12.75 -21.03 1.00
C ASN A 580 14.07 -20.79 1.73
N ASP A 581 14.70 -21.89 2.15
CA ASP A 581 16.11 -21.98 2.45
C ASP A 581 16.91 -21.42 1.25
N TYR A 582 17.17 -20.11 1.25
CA TYR A 582 18.36 -19.59 0.61
C TYR A 582 19.53 -19.93 1.54
N THR A 583 19.91 -21.21 1.56
CA THR A 583 21.19 -21.62 2.10
C THR A 583 22.28 -20.97 1.25
N PHE A 584 22.85 -19.88 1.76
CA PHE A 584 24.19 -19.47 1.39
C PHE A 584 25.14 -20.61 1.77
N ASN A 585 25.49 -21.45 0.79
CA ASN A 585 26.47 -22.51 0.98
C ASN A 585 27.88 -21.89 1.04
N ASN A 586 28.20 -21.31 2.19
CA ASN A 586 29.57 -21.07 2.62
C ASN A 586 30.12 -22.39 3.17
N ASN A 587 30.74 -23.21 2.34
CA ASN A 587 31.66 -24.24 2.80
C ASN A 587 32.80 -24.40 1.79
N ASN A 588 33.77 -23.49 1.91
CA ASN A 588 35.17 -23.84 1.65
C ASN A 588 35.66 -24.60 2.88
N ASN A 589 35.74 -25.92 2.79
CA ASN A 589 36.68 -26.71 3.58
C ASN A 589 37.03 -27.96 2.78
N GLU A 590 38.26 -27.99 2.30
CA GLU A 590 38.96 -29.17 1.82
C GLU A 590 38.99 -30.23 2.93
N ASN A 591 38.61 -31.47 2.59
CA ASN A 591 39.38 -32.69 2.90
C ASN A 591 38.71 -33.88 2.19
N ASP A 592 39.52 -34.53 1.35
CA ASP A 592 39.25 -35.77 0.63
C ASP A 592 38.87 -36.93 1.58
N ASP A 593 37.91 -37.77 1.18
CA ASP A 593 38.19 -39.17 0.77
C ASP A 593 36.90 -39.96 0.46
N ASP A 594 37.02 -40.75 -0.62
CA ASP A 594 36.30 -41.97 -1.01
C ASP A 594 34.88 -41.94 -1.64
N ASN A 595 34.93 -42.03 -2.98
CA ASN A 595 34.28 -43.02 -3.84
C ASN A 595 32.75 -43.00 -4.04
N ASP A 596 32.32 -42.30 -5.09
CA ASP A 596 31.47 -42.95 -6.11
C ASP A 596 31.68 -42.32 -7.50
N GLU A 597 32.30 -43.08 -8.41
CA GLU A 597 32.49 -42.72 -9.81
C GLU A 597 31.23 -43.07 -10.62
N ASN A 598 30.57 -42.05 -11.15
CA ASN A 598 30.00 -41.95 -12.52
C ASN A 598 28.64 -41.22 -12.52
N ASP A 599 28.66 -39.88 -12.55
CA ASP A 599 28.00 -39.17 -13.65
C ASP A 599 28.64 -37.79 -13.86
N LYS A 600 29.36 -37.66 -14.97
CA LYS A 600 29.92 -36.40 -15.46
C LYS A 600 28.93 -35.85 -16.49
N THR A 601 28.08 -34.91 -16.08
CA THR A 601 27.49 -33.94 -17.00
C THR A 601 27.80 -32.52 -16.54
N THR A 602 28.64 -31.89 -17.33
CA THR A 602 29.18 -30.54 -17.27
C THR A 602 28.19 -29.47 -17.71
N LEU A 603 28.37 -28.29 -17.13
CA LEU A 603 28.01 -26.94 -17.63
C LEU A 603 26.53 -26.54 -17.61
N SER A 604 26.16 -25.75 -16.60
CA SER A 604 25.01 -24.85 -16.65
C SER A 604 25.31 -23.71 -17.65
N ASN A 605 24.81 -23.82 -18.87
CA ASN A 605 24.85 -22.72 -19.84
C ASN A 605 23.90 -21.60 -19.38
N CYS A 606 24.27 -20.34 -19.59
CA CYS A 606 23.41 -19.17 -19.40
C CYS A 606 23.08 -18.56 -20.76
N TRP A 607 22.01 -17.76 -20.84
CA TRP A 607 21.57 -17.20 -22.12
C TRP A 607 22.61 -16.31 -22.80
N SER A 608 23.52 -15.66 -22.05
CA SER A 608 24.45 -14.69 -22.63
C SER A 608 25.44 -15.35 -23.58
N GLU A 609 25.73 -16.64 -23.38
CA GLU A 609 26.60 -17.41 -24.27
C GLU A 609 26.00 -17.55 -25.68
N LEU A 610 24.66 -17.55 -25.78
CA LEU A 610 23.93 -17.61 -27.05
C LEU A 610 24.09 -16.33 -27.88
N ILE A 611 24.47 -15.23 -27.25
CA ILE A 611 24.71 -13.94 -27.92
C ILE A 611 26.19 -13.51 -27.85
N GLY A 612 27.10 -14.42 -27.49
CA GLY A 612 28.55 -14.21 -27.54
C GLY A 612 29.21 -13.66 -26.28
N TYR A 613 28.52 -13.67 -25.13
CA TYR A 613 29.06 -13.21 -23.83
C TYR A 613 29.11 -14.35 -22.81
N LYS A 614 30.09 -14.36 -21.92
CA LYS A 614 30.26 -15.45 -20.94
C LYS A 614 29.22 -15.39 -19.83
N CYS A 615 28.94 -16.53 -19.22
CA CYS A 615 28.20 -16.55 -17.95
C CYS A 615 28.99 -15.90 -16.83
N CYS A 616 28.28 -15.28 -15.90
CA CYS A 616 28.91 -14.81 -14.67
C CYS A 616 29.41 -16.01 -13.88
N PRO A 617 30.65 -15.96 -13.36
CA PRO A 617 31.08 -16.98 -12.43
C PRO A 617 30.15 -16.98 -11.21
N PRO A 618 29.95 -18.13 -10.53
CA PRO A 618 28.90 -18.29 -9.53
C PRO A 618 28.97 -17.30 -8.34
N ASN A 619 30.13 -16.71 -8.10
CA ASN A 619 30.35 -15.69 -7.07
C ASN A 619 29.88 -14.27 -7.48
N ILE A 620 29.57 -14.05 -8.76
CA ILE A 620 29.06 -12.78 -9.29
C ILE A 620 27.56 -12.92 -9.51
N THR A 621 26.82 -12.56 -8.47
CA THR A 621 25.35 -12.60 -8.44
C THR A 621 24.73 -11.22 -8.55
N ALA A 622 25.53 -10.16 -8.42
CA ALA A 622 25.10 -8.79 -8.52
C ALA A 622 24.73 -8.44 -9.98
N VAL A 623 23.49 -7.98 -10.16
CA VAL A 623 22.97 -7.52 -11.45
C VAL A 623 23.32 -6.04 -11.62
N TYR A 624 24.15 -5.72 -12.62
CA TYR A 624 24.58 -4.35 -12.93
C TYR A 624 23.85 -3.76 -14.14
N ALA A 625 23.28 -4.61 -15.00
CA ALA A 625 22.43 -4.18 -16.10
C ALA A 625 21.39 -5.26 -16.43
N ARG A 626 20.35 -4.86 -17.15
CA ARG A 626 19.35 -5.76 -17.70
C ARG A 626 18.99 -5.32 -19.11
N ASP A 627 18.85 -6.28 -20.01
CA ASP A 627 18.27 -6.07 -21.33
C ASP A 627 17.20 -7.12 -21.65
N LYS A 628 16.80 -7.18 -22.92
CA LYS A 628 15.76 -8.10 -23.43
C LYS A 628 16.15 -9.59 -23.35
N TYR A 629 17.40 -9.90 -23.08
CA TYR A 629 17.90 -11.27 -23.08
C TYR A 629 18.12 -11.81 -21.65
N GLY A 630 18.36 -10.94 -20.66
CA GLY A 630 18.34 -11.33 -19.25
C GLY A 630 19.17 -10.42 -18.34
N TYR A 631 19.57 -10.95 -17.18
CA TYR A 631 20.35 -10.22 -16.19
C TYR A 631 21.84 -10.27 -16.51
N TRP A 632 22.50 -9.12 -16.39
CA TRP A 632 23.93 -8.96 -16.59
C TRP A 632 24.63 -8.65 -15.28
N GLY A 633 25.70 -9.38 -14.99
CA GLY A 633 26.69 -9.03 -14.00
C GLY A 633 27.92 -8.39 -14.65
N TYR A 634 28.77 -7.78 -13.82
CA TYR A 634 30.05 -7.26 -14.24
C TYR A 634 31.16 -7.92 -13.41
N ASP A 635 32.07 -8.61 -14.09
CA ASP A 635 33.25 -9.20 -13.47
C ASP A 635 34.33 -8.12 -13.32
N PHE A 636 34.47 -7.58 -12.10
CA PHE A 636 35.46 -6.53 -11.80
C PHE A 636 36.90 -7.03 -11.87
N ASP A 637 37.13 -8.33 -11.63
CA ASP A 637 38.46 -8.92 -11.72
C ASP A 637 38.89 -9.05 -13.19
N LYS A 638 37.96 -9.42 -14.07
CA LYS A 638 38.22 -9.58 -15.52
C LYS A 638 37.86 -8.36 -16.37
N LYS A 639 37.20 -7.37 -15.78
CA LYS A 639 36.66 -6.15 -16.42
C LYS A 639 35.76 -6.44 -17.61
N GLU A 640 34.90 -7.45 -17.51
CA GLU A 640 33.99 -7.89 -18.58
C GLU A 640 32.54 -8.05 -18.10
N TRP A 641 31.59 -7.83 -19.02
CA TRP A 641 30.16 -8.12 -18.80
C TRP A 641 29.89 -9.61 -18.93
N CYS A 642 29.01 -10.14 -18.09
CA CYS A 642 28.66 -11.55 -18.05
C CYS A 642 27.15 -11.78 -17.78
N GLY A 643 26.57 -12.89 -18.25
CA GLY A 643 25.15 -13.21 -18.05
C GLY A 643 24.88 -14.04 -16.80
N ILE A 644 23.88 -13.65 -16.01
CA ILE A 644 23.51 -14.32 -14.75
C ILE A 644 22.40 -15.36 -14.95
N THR A 645 21.44 -15.12 -15.85
CA THR A 645 20.27 -16.01 -15.96
C THR A 645 20.63 -17.36 -16.59
N THR A 646 20.38 -18.47 -15.88
CA THR A 646 20.65 -19.83 -16.37
C THR A 646 19.64 -20.23 -17.45
N TYR A 647 20.10 -20.89 -18.51
CA TYR A 647 19.26 -21.43 -19.57
C TYR A 647 19.40 -22.97 -19.61
N LYS A 648 18.29 -23.69 -19.46
CA LYS A 648 18.24 -25.13 -19.71
C LYS A 648 17.59 -25.37 -21.07
N GLU A 649 18.31 -25.99 -21.99
CA GLU A 649 17.68 -26.57 -23.19
C GLU A 649 16.65 -27.61 -22.73
N LYS A 650 15.38 -27.45 -23.14
CA LYS A 650 14.40 -28.53 -23.03
C LYS A 650 14.80 -29.61 -24.02
N GLU A 651 14.87 -30.87 -23.56
CA GLU A 651 15.17 -32.02 -24.40
C GLU A 651 14.18 -32.12 -25.57
N LYS A 652 14.72 -32.48 -26.74
CA LYS A 652 14.01 -32.58 -28.02
C LYS A 652 12.84 -33.56 -27.94
N GLU A 653 11.62 -33.04 -27.84
CA GLU A 653 10.42 -33.76 -28.30
C GLU A 653 9.96 -33.20 -29.64
N ASN A 654 10.03 -34.08 -30.65
CA ASN A 654 9.46 -34.02 -31.99
C ASN A 654 10.06 -32.99 -32.96
N GLU A 655 10.64 -33.49 -34.07
CA GLU A 655 10.96 -32.71 -35.27
C GLU A 655 9.66 -32.12 -35.84
N GLU A 656 9.29 -30.96 -35.31
CA GLU A 656 8.15 -30.19 -35.80
C GLU A 656 8.53 -29.49 -37.11
N TYR A 657 7.62 -29.57 -38.08
CA TYR A 657 7.76 -28.93 -39.36
C TYR A 657 7.88 -27.41 -39.19
N CYS A 658 8.95 -26.84 -39.72
CA CYS A 658 9.24 -25.42 -39.62
C CYS A 658 9.21 -24.79 -41.01
N TRP A 659 8.27 -23.87 -41.17
CA TRP A 659 7.83 -23.34 -42.46
C TRP A 659 8.92 -22.53 -43.18
N SER A 660 9.87 -21.92 -42.46
CA SER A 660 10.94 -21.11 -43.07
C SER A 660 11.96 -21.94 -43.85
N ASN A 661 12.02 -23.25 -43.61
CA ASN A 661 12.88 -24.17 -44.36
C ASN A 661 12.53 -24.19 -45.85
N GLU A 662 11.25 -23.98 -46.22
CA GLU A 662 10.84 -23.87 -47.63
C GLU A 662 11.45 -22.65 -48.33
N TYR A 663 11.91 -21.66 -47.56
CA TYR A 663 12.52 -20.42 -48.02
C TYR A 663 14.04 -20.37 -47.77
N ASN A 664 14.68 -21.51 -47.47
CA ASN A 664 16.10 -21.65 -47.12
C ASN A 664 16.55 -20.86 -45.87
N TYR A 665 15.66 -20.64 -44.91
CA TYR A 665 16.02 -20.06 -43.61
C TYR A 665 15.80 -21.09 -42.48
N PRO A 666 16.74 -21.21 -41.53
CA PRO A 666 16.63 -22.15 -40.41
C PRO A 666 15.46 -21.81 -39.50
N CYS A 667 15.15 -22.71 -38.59
CA CYS A 667 14.14 -22.48 -37.55
C CYS A 667 14.77 -21.74 -36.39
N CYS A 668 14.03 -20.80 -35.83
CA CYS A 668 14.47 -20.18 -34.60
C CYS A 668 14.39 -21.21 -33.47
N LYS A 669 15.47 -21.32 -32.70
CA LYS A 669 15.52 -22.05 -31.44
C LYS A 669 14.77 -21.30 -30.34
N THR A 670 14.61 -19.98 -30.51
CA THR A 670 13.82 -19.11 -29.64
C THR A 670 12.46 -18.77 -30.27
N CYS A 671 11.47 -18.41 -29.45
CA CYS A 671 10.16 -17.92 -29.91
C CYS A 671 10.12 -16.38 -30.08
N ILE A 672 11.27 -15.73 -30.26
CA ILE A 672 11.37 -14.26 -30.30
C ILE A 672 11.15 -13.74 -31.73
N VAL A 673 10.02 -13.07 -31.94
CA VAL A 673 9.65 -12.49 -33.24
C VAL A 673 10.32 -11.12 -33.43
N TYR A 674 11.11 -10.98 -34.49
CA TYR A 674 11.72 -9.72 -34.94
C TYR A 674 10.90 -9.02 -36.02
N GLU A 675 10.25 -9.78 -36.90
CA GLU A 675 9.45 -9.25 -38.02
C GLU A 675 8.33 -10.24 -38.36
N ILE A 676 7.19 -9.74 -38.85
CA ILE A 676 6.08 -10.59 -39.33
C ILE A 676 5.74 -10.12 -40.74
N ASP A 677 5.79 -11.04 -41.70
CA ASP A 677 5.40 -10.80 -43.09
C ASP A 677 4.25 -11.72 -43.51
N ASP A 678 3.95 -11.74 -44.82
CA ASP A 678 2.90 -12.57 -45.41
C ASP A 678 3.21 -14.08 -45.39
N LYS A 679 4.44 -14.48 -45.04
CA LYS A 679 4.88 -15.89 -44.96
C LYS A 679 4.88 -16.40 -43.52
N GLY A 680 5.16 -15.54 -42.55
CA GLY A 680 5.07 -15.88 -41.13
C GLY A 680 5.89 -14.98 -40.22
N SER A 681 6.08 -15.42 -38.97
CA SER A 681 6.85 -14.71 -37.95
C SER A 681 8.33 -15.06 -38.05
N TRP A 682 9.19 -14.09 -38.27
CA TRP A 682 10.64 -14.25 -38.39
C TRP A 682 11.36 -13.88 -37.10
N GLY A 683 12.42 -14.60 -36.75
CA GLY A 683 13.38 -14.26 -35.71
C GLY A 683 14.78 -14.01 -36.28
N TYR A 684 15.67 -13.48 -35.45
CA TYR A 684 17.08 -13.25 -35.80
C TYR A 684 17.99 -13.74 -34.66
N GLU A 685 18.70 -14.84 -34.89
CA GLU A 685 19.63 -15.49 -33.95
C GLU A 685 20.81 -16.10 -34.72
N ASN A 686 21.97 -16.29 -34.08
CA ASN A 686 23.22 -16.75 -34.72
C ASN A 686 23.66 -15.92 -35.96
N ASN A 687 23.36 -14.62 -35.98
CA ASN A 687 23.61 -13.71 -37.12
C ASN A 687 22.88 -14.09 -38.42
N GLU A 688 21.81 -14.87 -38.35
CA GLU A 688 20.98 -15.25 -39.49
C GLU A 688 19.49 -15.06 -39.19
N TRP A 689 18.70 -14.85 -40.25
CA TRP A 689 17.25 -14.85 -40.15
C TRP A 689 16.73 -16.28 -40.02
N CYS A 690 15.70 -16.48 -39.21
CA CYS A 690 15.09 -17.78 -38.98
C CYS A 690 13.57 -17.66 -38.91
N GLY A 691 12.83 -18.74 -39.20
CA GLY A 691 11.38 -18.77 -39.02
C GLY A 691 11.01 -19.24 -37.61
N ILE A 692 10.04 -18.56 -37.02
CA ILE A 692 9.52 -18.90 -35.70
C ILE A 692 8.67 -20.17 -35.82
N PRO A 693 8.99 -21.24 -35.05
CA PRO A 693 8.26 -22.51 -35.10
C PRO A 693 6.78 -22.40 -34.72
N SER A 694 5.96 -23.34 -35.20
CA SER A 694 4.51 -23.36 -34.92
C SER A 694 4.16 -23.63 -33.45
N HIS A 695 4.97 -24.38 -32.68
CA HIS A 695 4.75 -24.53 -31.24
C HIS A 695 4.82 -23.21 -30.47
N CYS A 696 5.53 -22.20 -30.99
CA CYS A 696 5.55 -20.87 -30.38
C CYS A 696 4.16 -20.19 -30.42
N ASN A 697 3.22 -20.72 -31.21
CA ASN A 697 1.83 -20.28 -31.27
C ASN A 697 0.85 -21.18 -30.49
N ASN A 698 1.29 -22.32 -29.93
CA ASN A 698 0.43 -23.31 -29.26
C ASN A 698 0.82 -23.47 -27.78
N ASN A 699 0.17 -22.70 -26.90
CA ASN A 699 -0.05 -23.07 -25.49
C ASN A 699 -1.51 -22.76 -25.11
N ASN A 700 -2.44 -23.42 -25.81
CA ASN A 700 -3.79 -23.68 -25.32
C ASN A 700 -3.86 -25.16 -24.94
N ASN A 701 -3.76 -25.45 -23.65
CA ASN A 701 -4.45 -26.54 -22.96
C ASN A 701 -4.33 -26.37 -21.45
#